data_AF-A0A428PUP7-F1
#
_entry.id   AF-A0A428PUP7-F1
#
_cell.length_a   1.000
_cell.length_b   1.000
_cell.length_c   1.000
_cell.angle_alpha   90.00
_cell.angle_beta   90.00
_cell.angle_gamma   90.00
#
_symmetry.space_group_name_H-M   'P 1'
#
loop_
_entity.id
_entity.type
_entity.pdbx_description
1 polymer ?
#
loop_
_entity_poly.entity_id
_entity_poly.type
_entity_poly.pdbx_seq_one_letter_code
_entity_poly.pdbx_strand_id
1 'polypeptide(L)'
;METDMERRPASSGVPQGGQRPPKTRTRIATACTRCQKRKIRCDALSPACSACQRAGVPCLGGGSSRDYVNELEARIRWLESIIQEHAPDVDLSAGPGRSPSTDGGNPSRDSQITQQAGDTQSPGKITDQIGLISLTSGTDLRFLGPSSGLFFTKFVLAGLGKRLHVDKESAPDTATDTLAVPSDLLVPQPKELPLDHRHARWLSQTYFNVVHLQFPFLHEPSYWETIDKIYDHVQVCVVAEFQVFMVLAIGATILSRRTRVALSPEGYYASAMNLVAGAIKMPSVSCVQCTLLLQMYALNNPTSGLSLWTLHHHGLAMGIELGLHRNVPESIFTPFEREIRRRIFWCTYNIDRLLSTLMGRPMGVVDEQCDLNYPSDVDDTHLKTAHPKPRQGDEPLTNMSSAIHLFKLARFNSEIKCVLYCGDRQYPPYTQPVITDAESWRVDILNRLRQWRRDIPRHKETSSRHYINILCEIKYHELLMLILRPNPRFHNPDKATIRECFSSAMACSELYHKLYMTNMLHFGWISVHSLFLCVMVMFYCVWTPRGIADEADFDSLMRALKVSSDVLSAMGEYWPEAKKSRDVLDRVSTATIRRFTQNLNAVRNNPVPPDSQTPVAMPAVPGSDQTVDWNIIDVSSNSLPSLQFEDINLGGVPFGLGYEAFDQSFTSTDILSQFFNSGVDVMMGGSYDFEHGRDREVDETFATHSQFSPTVSRVTKKVDMPLYAVSHAAPLSLDQKEALAEAITHLHADRFKTPRWYINVIFTEASAQTVFVGGRRVSLAPSLQPDYNILINGGKRLVNHITARVRSGPTRSRESFNELCSDINSAWHHIVHPELKPSELPPKELELAAIFITSELLAGMKVGFPVPAAGTEIAWAKEHFESFKERAALGDEDFVDYVEELEKKPEFKEH
;
A
#
# COMPACT_ATOMS: atom_id res chain seq x y z
N MET A 1 49.61 54.50 65.57
CA MET A 1 49.43 54.31 64.12
C MET A 1 48.48 53.13 63.92
N GLU A 2 47.16 53.26 64.11
CA GLU A 2 46.22 54.32 63.63
C GLU A 2 46.19 54.37 62.09
N THR A 3 45.07 54.41 61.35
CA THR A 3 43.60 54.43 61.59
C THR A 3 42.89 53.70 60.40
N ASP A 4 41.60 53.33 60.32
CA ASP A 4 40.42 53.28 61.24
C ASP A 4 39.45 52.16 60.76
N MET A 5 38.46 51.64 61.52
CA MET A 5 37.08 52.12 61.81
C MET A 5 36.20 52.39 60.55
N GLU A 6 34.98 51.86 60.38
CA GLU A 6 33.92 51.55 61.37
C GLU A 6 33.17 50.19 61.21
N ARG A 7 31.99 50.04 61.85
CA ARG A 7 31.41 48.79 62.38
C ARG A 7 30.11 48.32 61.68
N ARG A 8 29.96 46.99 61.56
CA ARG A 8 28.81 46.07 61.91
C ARG A 8 27.36 46.62 61.95
N PRO A 9 26.31 45.82 61.60
CA PRO A 9 26.15 44.44 62.12
C PRO A 9 25.57 43.35 61.18
N ALA A 10 25.42 42.15 61.76
CA ALA A 10 25.09 40.85 61.18
C ALA A 10 23.73 40.76 60.43
N SER A 11 23.54 39.82 59.50
CA SER A 11 23.16 38.44 59.87
C SER A 11 23.06 37.44 58.69
N SER A 12 23.18 36.15 59.05
CA SER A 12 22.79 34.93 58.30
C SER A 12 23.48 34.56 56.96
N GLY A 13 23.99 33.32 56.89
CA GLY A 13 24.35 32.65 55.64
C GLY A 13 25.77 32.08 55.56
N VAL A 14 26.07 30.98 56.25
CA VAL A 14 27.37 30.29 56.15
C VAL A 14 27.45 29.48 54.85
N PRO A 15 28.54 29.65 54.08
CA PRO A 15 29.20 28.47 53.51
C PRO A 15 30.74 28.53 53.55
N GLN A 16 31.33 27.37 53.21
CA GLN A 16 32.70 27.11 52.73
C GLN A 16 33.70 26.47 53.71
N GLY A 17 33.84 25.15 53.57
CA GLY A 17 35.09 24.40 53.75
C GLY A 17 35.29 23.52 52.52
N GLY A 18 36.41 23.66 51.82
CA GLY A 18 36.59 23.10 50.47
C GLY A 18 36.83 21.59 50.42
N GLN A 19 36.36 20.94 49.34
CA GLN A 19 36.73 19.57 48.97
C GLN A 19 37.07 19.45 47.47
N ARG A 20 37.93 18.47 47.16
CA ARG A 20 38.52 18.22 45.82
C ARG A 20 37.47 17.77 44.78
N PRO A 21 37.70 18.03 43.48
CA PRO A 21 36.73 17.71 42.43
C PRO A 21 36.50 16.19 42.26
N PRO A 22 35.26 15.75 41.97
CA PRO A 22 34.94 14.34 41.82
C PRO A 22 35.45 13.77 40.48
N LYS A 23 36.13 12.61 40.54
CA LYS A 23 36.49 11.85 39.34
C LYS A 23 35.25 11.29 38.66
N THR A 24 34.93 11.78 37.46
CA THR A 24 33.88 11.24 36.59
C THR A 24 34.15 9.78 36.26
N ARG A 25 33.17 8.91 36.52
CA ARG A 25 33.25 7.47 36.24
C ARG A 25 32.84 7.20 34.79
N THR A 26 33.79 6.86 33.93
CA THR A 26 33.49 6.28 32.62
C THR A 26 32.84 4.90 32.83
N ARG A 27 31.63 4.70 32.29
CA ARG A 27 30.91 3.42 32.34
C ARG A 27 31.59 2.44 31.37
N ILE A 28 32.31 1.46 31.88
CA ILE A 28 32.99 0.43 31.07
C ILE A 28 31.93 -0.55 30.53
N ALA A 29 31.93 -0.80 29.22
CA ALA A 29 30.93 -1.63 28.56
C ALA A 29 31.08 -3.16 28.84
N THR A 30 32.31 -3.65 29.06
CA THR A 30 32.56 -5.07 29.33
C THR A 30 33.74 -5.26 30.28
N ALA A 31 33.62 -6.18 31.24
CA ALA A 31 34.72 -6.59 32.11
C ALA A 31 35.52 -7.75 31.48
N CYS A 32 36.82 -7.86 31.77
CA CYS A 32 37.62 -8.99 31.27
C CYS A 32 37.11 -10.33 31.83
N THR A 33 37.32 -11.41 31.08
CA THR A 33 36.65 -12.71 31.31
C THR A 33 36.86 -13.24 32.73
N ARG A 34 38.05 -13.04 33.30
CA ARG A 34 38.38 -13.47 34.68
C ARG A 34 37.66 -12.66 35.75
N CYS A 35 37.58 -11.34 35.60
CA CYS A 35 36.84 -10.48 36.53
C CYS A 35 35.34 -10.79 36.48
N GLN A 36 34.81 -11.03 35.29
CA GLN A 36 33.42 -11.43 35.06
C GLN A 36 33.11 -12.79 35.71
N LYS A 37 33.93 -13.83 35.49
CA LYS A 37 33.77 -15.16 36.11
C LYS A 37 33.82 -15.13 37.63
N ARG A 38 34.67 -14.28 38.23
CA ARG A 38 34.80 -14.12 39.69
C ARG A 38 33.85 -13.08 40.30
N LYS A 39 32.99 -12.43 39.50
CA LYS A 39 32.10 -11.32 39.91
C LYS A 39 32.84 -10.20 40.66
N ILE A 40 34.11 -9.94 40.31
CA ILE A 40 34.93 -8.87 40.89
C ILE A 40 35.06 -7.69 39.93
N ARG A 41 35.24 -6.48 40.47
CA ARG A 41 35.31 -5.24 39.69
C ARG A 41 36.54 -5.23 38.76
N CYS A 42 36.30 -4.98 37.48
CA CYS A 42 37.35 -4.74 36.48
C CYS A 42 37.53 -3.22 36.27
N ASP A 43 38.77 -2.78 36.14
CA ASP A 43 39.17 -1.40 35.83
C ASP A 43 39.61 -1.20 34.37
N ALA A 44 39.64 -2.28 33.58
CA ALA A 44 39.87 -2.29 32.12
C ALA A 44 41.14 -1.58 31.62
N LEU A 45 42.17 -1.48 32.47
CA LEU A 45 43.49 -1.03 32.06
C LEU A 45 44.15 -2.07 31.12
N SER A 46 44.87 -1.58 30.12
CA SER A 46 45.65 -2.37 29.14
C SER A 46 47.14 -2.15 29.43
N PRO A 47 48.01 -3.17 29.37
CA PRO A 47 47.78 -4.52 28.84
C PRO A 47 47.09 -5.52 29.81
N ALA A 48 46.95 -5.17 31.09
CA ALA A 48 46.21 -6.01 32.05
C ALA A 48 45.52 -5.17 33.13
N CYS A 49 44.31 -5.58 33.50
CA CYS A 49 43.54 -4.93 34.56
C CYS A 49 44.21 -5.17 35.94
N SER A 50 44.07 -4.24 36.89
CA SER A 50 44.79 -4.30 38.19
C SER A 50 44.42 -5.53 39.03
N ALA A 51 43.27 -6.16 38.75
CA ALA A 51 42.84 -7.39 39.40
C ALA A 51 43.46 -8.66 38.77
N CYS A 52 43.88 -8.62 37.51
CA CYS A 52 44.59 -9.71 36.84
C CYS A 52 46.10 -9.57 36.99
N GLN A 53 46.65 -8.36 36.89
CA GLN A 53 48.07 -8.09 37.14
C GLN A 53 48.52 -8.50 38.55
N ARG A 54 47.79 -8.09 39.60
CA ARG A 54 48.06 -8.51 41.00
C ARG A 54 47.91 -10.02 41.25
N ALA A 55 47.28 -10.75 40.33
CA ALA A 55 47.11 -12.18 40.42
C ALA A 55 48.04 -12.97 39.50
N GLY A 56 48.97 -12.30 38.80
CA GLY A 56 49.97 -12.93 37.94
C GLY A 56 49.40 -13.71 36.74
N VAL A 57 48.18 -13.39 36.29
CA VAL A 57 47.47 -14.15 35.24
C VAL A 57 47.08 -13.29 34.04
N PRO A 58 47.11 -13.84 32.81
CA PRO A 58 46.83 -13.09 31.59
C PRO A 58 45.40 -12.53 31.56
N CYS A 59 45.28 -11.26 31.19
CA CYS A 59 44.03 -10.50 31.21
C CYS A 59 43.32 -10.55 29.84
N LEU A 60 42.81 -11.71 29.46
CA LEU A 60 42.13 -11.90 28.18
C LEU A 60 40.78 -11.15 28.14
N GLY A 61 40.48 -10.53 27.00
CA GLY A 61 39.24 -9.75 26.77
C GLY A 61 39.32 -8.29 27.22
N GLY A 62 40.35 -7.55 26.82
CA GLY A 62 40.56 -6.16 27.23
C GLY A 62 41.56 -5.37 26.36
N GLY A 63 41.30 -5.27 25.06
CA GLY A 63 42.02 -4.35 24.15
C GLY A 63 42.92 -5.02 23.11
N SER A 64 42.34 -5.39 21.96
CA SER A 64 43.09 -5.77 20.74
C SER A 64 43.24 -4.61 19.74
N SER A 65 42.76 -3.41 20.09
CA SER A 65 42.65 -2.27 19.18
C SER A 65 43.89 -1.36 19.13
N ARG A 66 44.87 -1.53 20.02
CA ARG A 66 46.05 -0.65 20.07
C ARG A 66 47.23 -1.17 19.26
N ASP A 67 47.45 -2.47 19.21
CA ASP A 67 48.55 -3.04 18.43
C ASP A 67 48.33 -2.84 16.92
N TYR A 68 47.08 -2.96 16.45
CA TYR A 68 46.67 -2.60 15.10
C TYR A 68 46.86 -1.11 14.78
N VAL A 69 46.64 -0.21 15.75
CA VAL A 69 46.90 1.23 15.57
C VAL A 69 48.40 1.50 15.47
N ASN A 70 49.24 0.85 16.29
CA ASN A 70 50.70 0.98 16.18
C ASN A 70 51.23 0.48 14.82
N GLU A 71 50.65 -0.60 14.27
CA GLU A 71 51.00 -1.12 12.95
C GLU A 71 50.56 -0.17 11.82
N LEU A 72 49.37 0.43 11.91
CA LEU A 72 48.92 1.49 11.01
C LEU A 72 49.79 2.75 11.10
N GLU A 73 50.18 3.20 12.30
CA GLU A 73 51.08 4.34 12.50
C GLU A 73 52.50 4.08 11.93
N ALA A 74 52.98 2.83 11.96
CA ALA A 74 54.22 2.45 11.28
C ALA A 74 54.05 2.46 9.75
N ARG A 75 52.90 1.99 9.24
CA ARG A 75 52.60 1.97 7.80
C ARG A 75 52.41 3.37 7.21
N ILE A 76 51.78 4.29 7.94
CA ILE A 76 51.59 5.69 7.54
C ILE A 76 52.94 6.39 7.42
N ARG A 77 53.82 6.29 8.42
CA ARG A 77 55.17 6.89 8.37
C ARG A 77 56.02 6.41 7.18
N TRP A 78 55.85 5.16 6.77
CA TRP A 78 56.51 4.62 5.56
C TRP A 78 55.93 5.18 4.26
N LEU A 79 54.61 5.43 4.20
CA LEU A 79 53.98 6.07 3.05
C LEU A 79 54.33 7.57 2.96
N GLU A 80 54.38 8.26 4.11
CA GLU A 80 54.80 9.67 4.19
C GLU A 80 56.21 9.87 3.62
N SER A 81 57.18 8.99 3.96
CA SER A 81 58.54 9.13 3.41
C SER A 81 58.60 8.94 1.89
N ILE A 82 57.78 8.04 1.33
CA ILE A 82 57.69 7.84 -0.13
C ILE A 82 57.08 9.07 -0.81
N ILE A 83 56.04 9.68 -0.22
CA ILE A 83 55.41 10.89 -0.75
C ILE A 83 56.39 12.05 -0.71
N GLN A 84 57.17 12.21 0.37
CA GLN A 84 58.18 13.27 0.47
C GLN A 84 59.35 13.11 -0.50
N GLU A 85 59.67 11.86 -0.90
CA GLU A 85 60.68 11.57 -1.93
C GLU A 85 60.17 11.85 -3.35
N HIS A 86 58.88 11.65 -3.63
CA HIS A 86 58.31 11.74 -4.99
C HIS A 86 57.49 13.02 -5.26
N ALA A 87 57.10 13.77 -4.22
CA ALA A 87 56.31 15.00 -4.30
C ALA A 87 56.70 15.98 -3.17
N PRO A 88 57.92 16.56 -3.20
CA PRO A 88 58.45 17.39 -2.11
C PRO A 88 57.71 18.71 -1.87
N ASP A 89 56.85 19.15 -2.80
CA ASP A 89 56.03 20.37 -2.68
C ASP A 89 54.77 20.19 -1.81
N VAL A 90 54.50 18.97 -1.31
CA VAL A 90 53.32 18.67 -0.48
C VAL A 90 53.67 18.76 1.02
N ASP A 91 53.15 19.78 1.71
CA ASP A 91 53.30 19.92 3.16
C ASP A 91 52.46 18.90 3.93
N LEU A 92 53.09 17.80 4.33
CA LEU A 92 52.49 16.72 5.12
C LEU A 92 52.22 17.13 6.59
N SER A 93 52.74 18.26 7.07
CA SER A 93 52.50 18.73 8.45
C SER A 93 51.19 19.49 8.62
N ALA A 94 50.65 20.04 7.53
CA ALA A 94 49.33 20.66 7.47
C ALA A 94 48.23 19.57 7.38
N GLY A 95 47.96 18.90 8.51
CA GLY A 95 46.80 18.00 8.64
C GLY A 95 45.50 18.69 8.19
N PRO A 96 44.55 17.99 7.54
CA PRO A 96 43.56 18.59 6.65
C PRO A 96 42.70 19.65 7.34
N GLY A 97 42.97 20.90 6.99
CA GLY A 97 42.30 22.07 7.56
C GLY A 97 40.82 22.13 7.17
N ARG A 98 39.93 22.17 8.17
CA ARG A 98 38.50 22.42 7.95
C ARG A 98 38.26 23.84 7.43
N SER A 99 37.67 23.95 6.25
CA SER A 99 36.87 25.12 5.83
C SER A 99 35.38 24.74 5.69
N PRO A 100 34.43 25.69 5.70
CA PRO A 100 33.08 25.38 6.19
C PRO A 100 32.17 24.59 5.24
N SER A 101 31.94 23.32 5.59
CA SER A 101 30.72 22.54 5.30
C SER A 101 30.44 22.15 3.84
N THR A 102 31.40 21.42 3.24
CA THR A 102 31.35 20.85 1.88
C THR A 102 30.76 19.44 1.78
N ASP A 103 30.09 19.20 0.65
CA ASP A 103 29.92 17.99 -0.17
C ASP A 103 30.18 16.56 0.37
N GLY A 104 29.17 15.70 0.14
CA GLY A 104 29.19 14.74 -0.98
C GLY A 104 30.21 13.59 -0.99
N GLY A 105 29.77 12.37 -0.68
CA GLY A 105 30.51 11.12 -0.96
C GLY A 105 29.73 9.86 -0.57
N ASN A 106 29.31 9.07 -1.56
CA ASN A 106 28.52 7.82 -1.44
C ASN A 106 29.40 6.60 -1.81
N PRO A 107 28.96 5.33 -1.71
CA PRO A 107 28.07 4.69 -0.74
C PRO A 107 28.66 3.38 -0.14
N SER A 108 28.48 3.13 1.16
CA SER A 108 28.64 1.78 1.75
C SER A 108 27.52 1.52 2.76
N ARG A 109 26.59 0.63 2.40
CA ARG A 109 25.41 0.30 3.21
C ARG A 109 25.75 -0.72 4.29
N ASP A 110 25.90 -0.25 5.52
CA ASP A 110 25.58 -1.02 6.72
C ASP A 110 24.76 -0.12 7.66
N SER A 111 23.43 -0.15 7.48
CA SER A 111 22.49 0.55 8.37
C SER A 111 21.85 -0.46 9.30
N GLN A 112 22.49 -0.67 10.45
CA GLN A 112 21.85 -1.28 11.60
C GLN A 112 20.63 -0.42 11.98
N ILE A 113 19.42 -0.96 11.83
CA ILE A 113 18.19 -0.31 12.26
C ILE A 113 18.13 -0.37 13.79
N THR A 114 18.74 0.62 14.43
CA THR A 114 18.50 0.91 15.84
C THR A 114 17.19 1.69 15.93
N GLN A 115 16.17 1.10 16.56
CA GLN A 115 14.92 1.78 16.82
C GLN A 115 15.13 2.95 17.81
N GLN A 116 15.21 4.17 17.29
CA GLN A 116 14.90 5.38 18.04
C GLN A 116 13.52 5.87 17.64
N ALA A 117 12.53 5.57 18.47
CA ALA A 117 11.21 6.18 18.38
C ALA A 117 11.30 7.62 18.90
N GLY A 118 10.82 8.56 18.08
CA GLY A 118 10.74 9.98 18.41
C GLY A 118 11.85 10.84 17.80
N ASP A 119 11.59 11.40 16.61
CA ASP A 119 12.10 12.75 16.31
C ASP A 119 11.27 13.50 15.25
N THR A 120 11.15 14.82 15.42
CA THR A 120 10.16 15.68 14.76
C THR A 120 10.66 16.20 13.39
N GLN A 121 10.81 15.31 12.42
CA GLN A 121 11.51 15.58 11.14
C GLN A 121 11.00 16.80 10.34
N SER A 122 11.91 17.56 9.73
CA SER A 122 11.62 18.76 8.93
C SER A 122 11.09 18.41 7.53
N PRO A 123 10.16 19.20 6.94
CA PRO A 123 9.59 18.89 5.62
C PRO A 123 10.63 18.64 4.52
N GLY A 124 11.70 19.43 4.47
CA GLY A 124 12.77 19.28 3.48
C GLY A 124 13.64 18.03 3.60
N LYS A 125 13.50 17.21 4.66
CA LYS A 125 14.12 15.88 4.76
C LYS A 125 13.21 14.75 4.30
N ILE A 126 11.92 15.02 4.06
CA ILE A 126 10.95 14.02 3.61
C ILE A 126 11.09 13.80 2.11
N THR A 127 11.32 14.85 1.31
CA THR A 127 11.41 14.79 -0.16
C THR A 127 12.50 13.87 -0.70
N ASP A 128 13.61 13.72 0.03
CA ASP A 128 14.73 12.83 -0.31
C ASP A 128 14.52 11.37 0.19
N GLN A 129 13.46 11.07 0.96
CA GLN A 129 13.23 9.73 1.51
C GLN A 129 12.48 8.81 0.52
N ILE A 130 13.17 7.76 0.09
CA ILE A 130 12.57 6.64 -0.66
C ILE A 130 11.64 5.86 0.29
N GLY A 131 10.33 6.06 0.14
CA GLY A 131 9.31 5.50 1.02
C GLY A 131 9.04 4.01 0.81
N LEU A 132 9.67 3.18 1.65
CA LEU A 132 9.13 1.86 1.97
C LEU A 132 8.07 2.04 3.08
N ILE A 133 6.82 1.68 2.78
CA ILE A 133 5.69 1.81 3.72
C ILE A 133 5.11 0.42 3.97
N SER A 134 4.90 0.04 5.24
CA SER A 134 4.07 -1.13 5.53
C SER A 134 2.61 -0.75 5.25
N LEU A 135 2.05 -1.29 4.18
CA LEU A 135 0.70 -0.93 3.72
C LEU A 135 -0.40 -1.85 4.30
N THR A 136 -0.02 -2.83 5.11
CA THR A 136 -0.90 -3.75 5.82
C THR A 136 -0.33 -4.02 7.21
N SER A 137 -1.12 -4.63 8.10
CA SER A 137 -0.67 -5.08 9.43
C SER A 137 0.38 -6.20 9.39
N GLY A 138 0.72 -6.71 8.21
CA GLY A 138 1.82 -7.65 7.99
C GLY A 138 3.19 -6.96 7.94
N THR A 139 4.25 -7.78 7.87
CA THR A 139 5.65 -7.34 7.90
C THR A 139 6.18 -6.80 6.57
N ASP A 140 5.42 -6.95 5.48
CA ASP A 140 5.90 -6.71 4.11
C ASP A 140 5.82 -5.24 3.69
N LEU A 141 6.97 -4.58 3.73
CA LEU A 141 7.14 -3.22 3.23
C LEU A 141 6.92 -3.14 1.71
N ARG A 142 6.11 -2.19 1.26
CA ARG A 142 5.82 -1.92 -0.15
C ARG A 142 6.40 -0.57 -0.56
N PHE A 143 6.93 -0.49 -1.79
CA PHE A 143 7.53 0.74 -2.31
C PHE A 143 6.48 1.72 -2.86
N LEU A 144 6.60 2.98 -2.42
CA LEU A 144 5.90 4.15 -2.91
C LEU A 144 6.91 5.32 -3.03
N GLY A 145 7.19 5.75 -4.26
CA GLY A 145 8.16 6.81 -4.52
C GLY A 145 7.59 8.24 -4.47
N PRO A 146 8.47 9.25 -4.63
CA PRO A 146 8.16 10.65 -4.39
C PRO A 146 7.18 11.30 -5.36
N SER A 147 6.91 10.70 -6.54
CA SER A 147 5.84 11.19 -7.43
C SER A 147 4.43 10.77 -6.97
N SER A 148 4.33 9.76 -6.09
CA SER A 148 3.04 9.26 -5.63
C SER A 148 2.25 10.34 -4.89
N GLY A 149 0.92 10.32 -5.05
CA GLY A 149 0.09 11.26 -4.32
C GLY A 149 0.16 11.09 -2.80
N LEU A 150 0.32 9.84 -2.32
CA LEU A 150 0.39 9.54 -0.89
C LEU A 150 1.60 10.18 -0.21
N PHE A 151 2.75 10.13 -0.87
CA PHE A 151 3.96 10.79 -0.40
C PHE A 151 3.77 12.31 -0.27
N PHE A 152 3.16 12.94 -1.28
CA PHE A 152 2.87 14.37 -1.25
C PHE A 152 1.85 14.71 -0.15
N THR A 153 0.76 13.95 0.00
CA THR A 153 -0.22 14.12 1.09
C THR A 153 0.46 14.04 2.45
N LYS A 154 1.31 13.03 2.70
CA LYS A 154 2.06 12.90 3.97
C LYS A 154 3.00 14.09 4.21
N PHE A 155 3.69 14.57 3.17
CA PHE A 155 4.53 15.78 3.25
C PHE A 155 3.71 17.03 3.62
N VAL A 156 2.55 17.26 2.98
CA VAL A 156 1.66 18.39 3.28
C VAL A 156 1.10 18.29 4.70
N LEU A 157 0.55 17.13 5.08
CA LEU A 157 -0.03 16.91 6.41
C LEU A 157 1.02 17.00 7.53
N ALA A 158 2.25 16.51 7.33
CA ALA A 158 3.35 16.71 8.29
C ALA A 158 3.77 18.18 8.43
N GLY A 159 3.65 18.98 7.36
CA GLY A 159 3.82 20.43 7.39
C GLY A 159 2.67 21.15 8.12
N LEU A 160 1.43 20.67 7.97
CA LEU A 160 0.23 21.20 8.60
C LEU A 160 0.13 20.84 10.08
N GLY A 161 0.41 19.60 10.48
CA GLY A 161 0.35 19.15 11.88
C GLY A 161 1.32 19.89 12.82
N LYS A 162 2.39 20.50 12.27
CA LYS A 162 3.27 21.41 13.02
C LYS A 162 2.68 22.81 13.27
N ARG A 163 1.55 23.13 12.64
CA ARG A 163 0.88 24.45 12.65
C ARG A 163 -0.55 24.37 13.18
N LEU A 164 -1.15 23.18 13.10
CA LEU A 164 -2.45 22.87 13.63
C LEU A 164 -2.29 22.14 14.96
N HIS A 165 -2.54 22.84 16.07
CA HIS A 165 -3.15 22.18 17.21
C HIS A 165 -4.59 21.83 16.79
N VAL A 166 -4.73 20.71 16.10
CA VAL A 166 -6.03 20.03 16.01
C VAL A 166 -6.24 19.44 17.40
N ASP A 167 -7.23 19.96 18.12
CA ASP A 167 -7.65 19.35 19.37
C ASP A 167 -7.97 17.87 19.11
N LYS A 168 -7.55 16.99 20.03
CA LYS A 168 -7.94 15.58 20.02
C LYS A 168 -9.42 15.46 20.41
N GLU A 169 -10.31 15.97 19.57
CA GLU A 169 -11.67 15.47 19.52
C GLU A 169 -11.56 14.03 19.03
N SER A 170 -11.75 13.11 19.97
CA SER A 170 -12.11 11.73 19.65
C SER A 170 -13.20 11.80 18.59
N ALA A 171 -12.94 11.22 17.41
CA ALA A 171 -14.03 10.92 16.51
C ALA A 171 -15.07 10.17 17.36
N PRO A 172 -16.38 10.52 17.27
CA PRO A 172 -17.38 9.69 17.90
C PRO A 172 -17.12 8.26 17.42
N ASP A 173 -17.20 7.29 18.33
CA ASP A 173 -17.22 5.91 17.94
C ASP A 173 -18.42 5.73 17.00
N THR A 174 -18.16 5.79 15.69
CA THR A 174 -18.99 5.11 14.73
C THR A 174 -18.85 3.65 15.09
N ALA A 175 -19.72 3.21 16.01
CA ALA A 175 -20.30 1.90 15.97
C ALA A 175 -20.73 1.69 14.52
N THR A 176 -19.84 1.07 13.75
CA THR A 176 -20.11 0.73 12.36
C THR A 176 -21.37 -0.10 12.39
N ASP A 177 -22.39 0.29 11.61
CA ASP A 177 -23.52 -0.58 11.30
C ASP A 177 -22.94 -1.87 10.73
N THR A 178 -22.76 -2.88 11.59
CA THR A 178 -22.02 -4.09 11.25
C THR A 178 -23.00 -5.09 10.64
N LEU A 179 -23.79 -4.60 9.68
CA LEU A 179 -24.44 -5.39 8.66
C LEU A 179 -23.39 -5.79 7.61
N ALA A 180 -22.31 -6.39 8.08
CA ALA A 180 -21.27 -6.99 7.25
C ALA A 180 -21.87 -8.26 6.64
N VAL A 181 -22.45 -8.13 5.46
CA VAL A 181 -22.94 -9.26 4.67
C VAL A 181 -21.76 -10.23 4.47
N PRO A 182 -21.85 -11.51 4.88
CA PRO A 182 -20.80 -12.49 4.67
C PRO A 182 -20.35 -12.51 3.21
N SER A 183 -19.04 -12.49 2.97
CA SER A 183 -18.45 -12.34 1.62
C SER A 183 -18.94 -13.42 0.63
N ASP A 184 -19.28 -14.61 1.13
CA ASP A 184 -19.84 -15.71 0.34
C ASP A 184 -21.22 -15.37 -0.29
N LEU A 185 -22.00 -14.48 0.34
CA LEU A 185 -23.28 -13.97 -0.19
C LEU A 185 -23.08 -12.82 -1.18
N LEU A 186 -21.88 -12.25 -1.27
CA LEU A 186 -21.52 -11.17 -2.19
C LEU A 186 -20.87 -11.68 -3.49
N VAL A 187 -20.71 -13.01 -3.65
CA VAL A 187 -20.13 -13.61 -4.87
C VAL A 187 -21.00 -13.30 -6.09
N PRO A 188 -20.50 -12.53 -7.07
CA PRO A 188 -21.30 -12.15 -8.23
C PRO A 188 -21.64 -13.37 -9.08
N GLN A 189 -22.93 -13.57 -9.33
CA GLN A 189 -23.40 -14.69 -10.13
C GLN A 189 -23.17 -14.45 -11.63
N PRO A 190 -22.62 -15.43 -12.37
CA PRO A 190 -22.48 -15.35 -13.82
C PRO A 190 -23.82 -15.02 -14.48
N LYS A 191 -23.80 -14.03 -15.35
CA LYS A 191 -24.98 -13.54 -16.07
C LYS A 191 -24.85 -13.80 -17.57
N GLU A 192 -25.87 -14.42 -18.15
CA GLU A 192 -26.00 -14.60 -19.60
C GLU A 192 -26.11 -13.26 -20.34
N LEU A 193 -25.90 -13.29 -21.66
CA LEU A 193 -26.09 -12.12 -22.50
C LEU A 193 -27.57 -11.66 -22.47
N PRO A 194 -27.86 -10.35 -22.57
CA PRO A 194 -29.24 -9.87 -22.63
C PRO A 194 -30.04 -10.52 -23.77
N LEU A 195 -31.25 -11.04 -23.50
CA LEU A 195 -32.09 -11.66 -24.54
C LEU A 195 -32.40 -10.70 -25.71
N ASP A 196 -32.62 -9.41 -25.42
CA ASP A 196 -32.74 -8.38 -26.46
C ASP A 196 -31.35 -7.85 -26.84
N HIS A 197 -30.95 -8.15 -28.08
CA HIS A 197 -29.73 -7.67 -28.73
C HIS A 197 -29.54 -6.14 -28.61
N ARG A 198 -30.62 -5.35 -28.59
CA ARG A 198 -30.55 -3.88 -28.42
C ARG A 198 -29.97 -3.48 -27.06
N HIS A 199 -30.23 -4.24 -26.00
CA HIS A 199 -29.67 -3.96 -24.67
C HIS A 199 -28.16 -4.20 -24.63
N ALA A 200 -27.69 -5.29 -25.23
CA ALA A 200 -26.25 -5.55 -25.33
C ALA A 200 -25.55 -4.48 -26.17
N ARG A 201 -26.12 -4.10 -27.33
CA ARG A 201 -25.61 -2.98 -28.13
C ARG A 201 -25.57 -1.65 -27.36
N TRP A 202 -26.59 -1.32 -26.58
CA TRP A 202 -26.64 -0.09 -25.79
C TRP A 202 -25.55 -0.03 -24.69
N LEU A 203 -25.33 -1.14 -23.97
CA LEU A 203 -24.25 -1.26 -23.00
C LEU A 203 -22.87 -1.13 -23.68
N SER A 204 -22.65 -1.84 -24.78
CA SER A 204 -21.39 -1.79 -25.53
C SER A 204 -21.13 -0.42 -26.16
N GLN A 205 -22.16 0.28 -26.65
CA GLN A 205 -22.00 1.63 -27.18
C GLN A 205 -21.54 2.62 -26.10
N THR A 206 -21.93 2.40 -24.84
CA THR A 206 -21.44 3.19 -23.71
C THR A 206 -19.93 3.01 -23.52
N TYR A 207 -19.39 1.79 -23.69
CA TYR A 207 -17.94 1.57 -23.69
C TYR A 207 -17.24 2.33 -24.84
N PHE A 208 -17.73 2.23 -26.08
CA PHE A 208 -17.10 2.89 -27.23
C PHE A 208 -17.18 4.42 -27.17
N ASN A 209 -18.26 4.99 -26.65
CA ASN A 209 -18.41 6.43 -26.48
C ASN A 209 -17.52 7.01 -25.36
N VAL A 210 -16.98 6.18 -24.46
CA VAL A 210 -16.39 6.63 -23.18
C VAL A 210 -14.95 6.16 -22.96
N VAL A 211 -14.70 4.86 -23.13
CA VAL A 211 -13.40 4.24 -22.88
C VAL A 211 -12.55 4.28 -24.15
N HIS A 212 -13.13 3.91 -25.29
CA HIS A 212 -12.42 3.81 -26.58
C HIS A 212 -11.81 5.14 -27.04
N LEU A 213 -12.44 6.29 -26.75
CA LEU A 213 -11.88 7.62 -27.07
C LEU A 213 -10.59 7.98 -26.32
N GLN A 214 -10.25 7.24 -25.25
CA GLN A 214 -8.99 7.35 -24.51
C GLN A 214 -8.08 6.14 -24.79
N PHE A 215 -8.66 4.95 -24.87
CA PHE A 215 -7.98 3.66 -24.97
C PHE A 215 -8.54 2.82 -26.15
N PRO A 216 -8.29 3.21 -27.41
CA PRO A 216 -8.82 2.56 -28.62
C PRO A 216 -8.08 1.26 -28.99
N PHE A 217 -7.98 0.32 -28.05
CA PHE A 217 -7.26 -0.96 -28.27
C PHE A 217 -8.12 -2.08 -28.88
N LEU A 218 -9.43 -1.90 -28.99
CA LEU A 218 -10.32 -2.76 -29.77
C LEU A 218 -10.53 -2.18 -31.19
N HIS A 219 -11.29 -2.87 -32.02
CA HIS A 219 -11.77 -2.36 -33.31
C HIS A 219 -13.30 -2.38 -33.31
N GLU A 220 -13.93 -1.20 -33.31
CA GLU A 220 -15.38 -1.07 -33.09
C GLU A 220 -16.23 -1.90 -34.09
N PRO A 221 -16.01 -1.84 -35.42
CA PRO A 221 -16.74 -2.69 -36.38
C PRO A 221 -16.55 -4.20 -36.16
N SER A 222 -15.34 -4.66 -35.80
CA SER A 222 -15.09 -6.09 -35.56
C SER A 222 -15.76 -6.58 -34.27
N TYR A 223 -15.94 -5.71 -33.28
CA TYR A 223 -16.73 -6.01 -32.09
C TYR A 223 -18.20 -6.16 -32.44
N TRP A 224 -18.77 -5.27 -33.26
CA TRP A 224 -20.16 -5.39 -33.71
C TRP A 224 -20.39 -6.64 -34.58
N GLU A 225 -19.46 -6.96 -35.50
CA GLU A 225 -19.46 -8.25 -36.24
C GLU A 225 -19.38 -9.48 -35.33
N THR A 226 -18.88 -9.33 -34.09
CA THR A 226 -18.77 -10.41 -33.11
C THR A 226 -20.05 -10.56 -32.29
N ILE A 227 -20.65 -9.44 -31.83
CA ILE A 227 -21.90 -9.50 -31.07
C ILE A 227 -23.02 -10.08 -31.93
N ASP A 228 -23.11 -9.67 -33.20
CA ASP A 228 -24.11 -10.15 -34.15
C ASP A 228 -24.03 -11.68 -34.32
N LYS A 229 -22.81 -12.21 -34.50
CA LYS A 229 -22.57 -13.67 -34.60
C LYS A 229 -23.03 -14.44 -33.37
N ILE A 230 -22.85 -13.90 -32.17
CA ILE A 230 -23.28 -14.58 -30.93
C ILE A 230 -24.82 -14.65 -30.87
N TYR A 231 -25.51 -13.56 -31.24
CA TYR A 231 -26.97 -13.54 -31.32
C TYR A 231 -27.54 -14.40 -32.46
N ASP A 232 -26.81 -14.53 -33.57
CA ASP A 232 -27.12 -15.46 -34.67
C ASP A 232 -26.76 -16.93 -34.35
N HIS A 233 -26.37 -17.22 -33.10
CA HIS A 233 -25.92 -18.53 -32.60
C HIS A 233 -24.72 -19.14 -33.38
N VAL A 234 -23.91 -18.30 -34.02
CA VAL A 234 -22.67 -18.70 -34.68
C VAL A 234 -21.57 -18.86 -33.63
N GLN A 235 -20.88 -20.00 -33.65
CA GLN A 235 -19.81 -20.29 -32.70
C GLN A 235 -18.66 -19.27 -32.83
N VAL A 236 -18.38 -18.55 -31.75
CA VAL A 236 -17.23 -17.65 -31.61
C VAL A 236 -16.12 -18.29 -30.77
N CYS A 237 -14.92 -17.71 -30.77
CA CYS A 237 -13.85 -18.16 -29.90
C CYS A 237 -14.00 -17.58 -28.48
N VAL A 238 -13.54 -18.33 -27.47
CA VAL A 238 -13.59 -17.96 -26.04
C VAL A 238 -13.01 -16.57 -25.76
N VAL A 239 -11.97 -16.18 -26.51
CA VAL A 239 -11.34 -14.85 -26.40
C VAL A 239 -12.31 -13.73 -26.81
N ALA A 240 -13.06 -13.92 -27.90
CA ALA A 240 -14.02 -12.93 -28.39
C ALA A 240 -15.25 -12.84 -27.47
N GLU A 241 -15.72 -13.97 -26.95
CA GLU A 241 -16.79 -14.04 -25.96
C GLU A 241 -16.40 -13.33 -24.64
N PHE A 242 -15.18 -13.58 -24.14
CA PHE A 242 -14.59 -12.85 -23.01
C PHE A 242 -14.57 -11.33 -23.25
N GLN A 243 -14.14 -10.90 -24.45
CA GLN A 243 -14.12 -9.48 -24.81
C GLN A 243 -15.53 -8.87 -24.80
N VAL A 244 -16.55 -9.59 -25.28
CA VAL A 244 -17.96 -9.15 -25.23
C VAL A 244 -18.43 -8.98 -23.79
N PHE A 245 -18.29 -10.00 -22.94
CA PHE A 245 -18.70 -9.90 -21.53
C PHE A 245 -18.00 -8.78 -20.77
N MET A 246 -16.70 -8.58 -20.99
CA MET A 246 -15.96 -7.48 -20.36
C MET A 246 -16.39 -6.10 -20.84
N VAL A 247 -16.66 -5.92 -22.14
CA VAL A 247 -17.19 -4.66 -22.68
C VAL A 247 -18.58 -4.36 -22.11
N LEU A 248 -19.44 -5.38 -21.96
CA LEU A 248 -20.75 -5.26 -21.31
C LEU A 248 -20.63 -4.92 -19.83
N ALA A 249 -19.70 -5.55 -19.10
CA ALA A 249 -19.43 -5.24 -17.70
C ALA A 249 -19.02 -3.78 -17.51
N ILE A 250 -18.01 -3.30 -18.26
CA ILE A 250 -17.53 -1.91 -18.19
C ILE A 250 -18.62 -0.92 -18.61
N GLY A 251 -19.36 -1.22 -19.68
CA GLY A 251 -20.49 -0.40 -20.15
C GLY A 251 -21.59 -0.28 -19.09
N ALA A 252 -21.98 -1.40 -18.47
CA ALA A 252 -22.93 -1.43 -17.37
C ALA A 252 -22.41 -0.69 -16.12
N THR A 253 -21.13 -0.79 -15.77
CA THR A 253 -20.52 -0.05 -14.65
C THR A 253 -20.63 1.46 -14.85
N ILE A 254 -20.29 1.97 -16.04
CA ILE A 254 -20.35 3.40 -16.37
C ILE A 254 -21.80 3.88 -16.37
N LEU A 255 -22.68 3.10 -17.01
CA LEU A 255 -24.07 3.49 -17.23
C LEU A 255 -24.89 3.48 -15.94
N SER A 256 -24.70 2.46 -15.09
CA SER A 256 -25.36 2.31 -13.79
C SER A 256 -25.19 3.55 -12.90
N ARG A 257 -23.97 4.11 -12.88
CA ARG A 257 -23.65 5.32 -12.09
C ARG A 257 -24.20 6.59 -12.73
N ARG A 258 -24.17 6.69 -14.07
CA ARG A 258 -24.74 7.83 -14.79
C ARG A 258 -26.27 7.89 -14.66
N THR A 259 -26.97 6.77 -14.77
CA THR A 259 -28.44 6.75 -14.65
C THR A 259 -28.93 6.60 -13.21
N ARG A 260 -28.02 6.28 -12.27
CA ARG A 260 -28.33 5.88 -10.88
C ARG A 260 -29.29 4.68 -10.79
N VAL A 261 -29.28 3.83 -11.82
CA VAL A 261 -30.05 2.57 -11.86
C VAL A 261 -29.09 1.42 -11.58
N ALA A 262 -29.44 0.54 -10.65
CA ALA A 262 -28.69 -0.68 -10.37
C ALA A 262 -28.71 -1.63 -11.60
N LEU A 263 -27.65 -1.55 -12.42
CA LEU A 263 -27.31 -2.62 -13.35
C LEU A 263 -26.43 -3.62 -12.59
N SER A 264 -26.29 -4.84 -13.12
CA SER A 264 -25.39 -5.87 -12.57
C SER A 264 -24.17 -6.02 -13.49
N PRO A 265 -23.18 -5.11 -13.44
CA PRO A 265 -21.92 -5.28 -14.16
C PRO A 265 -21.07 -6.43 -13.60
N GLU A 266 -21.16 -6.69 -12.29
CA GLU A 266 -20.42 -7.77 -11.64
C GLU A 266 -20.81 -9.15 -12.18
N GLY A 267 -22.07 -9.34 -12.60
CA GLY A 267 -22.53 -10.60 -13.20
C GLY A 267 -21.96 -10.84 -14.61
N TYR A 268 -21.82 -9.81 -15.43
CA TYR A 268 -21.12 -9.93 -16.72
C TYR A 268 -19.61 -10.13 -16.52
N TYR A 269 -19.03 -9.50 -15.49
CA TYR A 269 -17.65 -9.76 -15.09
C TYR A 269 -17.45 -11.22 -14.64
N ALA A 270 -18.35 -11.78 -13.83
CA ALA A 270 -18.29 -13.18 -13.42
C ALA A 270 -18.36 -14.14 -14.64
N SER A 271 -19.21 -13.86 -15.62
CA SER A 271 -19.23 -14.61 -16.89
C SER A 271 -17.92 -14.52 -17.66
N ALA A 272 -17.30 -13.34 -17.76
CA ALA A 272 -15.97 -13.21 -18.33
C ALA A 272 -14.91 -13.99 -17.52
N MET A 273 -14.98 -13.97 -16.20
CA MET A 273 -14.03 -14.67 -15.33
C MET A 273 -14.09 -16.20 -15.50
N ASN A 274 -15.26 -16.78 -15.77
CA ASN A 274 -15.38 -18.20 -16.15
C ASN A 274 -14.60 -18.55 -17.44
N LEU A 275 -14.39 -17.58 -18.32
CA LEU A 275 -13.67 -17.74 -19.60
C LEU A 275 -12.17 -17.35 -19.50
N VAL A 276 -11.72 -16.79 -18.37
CA VAL A 276 -10.39 -16.17 -18.26
C VAL A 276 -9.23 -17.12 -18.56
N ALA A 277 -9.33 -18.38 -18.12
CA ALA A 277 -8.28 -19.39 -18.32
C ALA A 277 -8.16 -19.83 -19.80
N GLY A 278 -9.22 -19.68 -20.59
CA GLY A 278 -9.19 -19.86 -22.04
C GLY A 278 -8.75 -18.60 -22.79
N ALA A 279 -9.11 -17.41 -22.26
CA ALA A 279 -8.82 -16.13 -22.89
C ALA A 279 -7.38 -15.63 -22.67
N ILE A 280 -6.80 -15.89 -21.50
CA ILE A 280 -5.48 -15.41 -21.05
C ILE A 280 -4.57 -16.62 -20.78
N LYS A 281 -4.26 -17.36 -21.86
CA LYS A 281 -3.44 -18.59 -21.79
C LYS A 281 -2.04 -18.44 -22.38
N MET A 282 -1.93 -17.85 -23.57
CA MET A 282 -0.66 -17.63 -24.27
C MET A 282 -0.56 -16.16 -24.71
N PRO A 283 0.64 -15.55 -24.68
CA PRO A 283 0.89 -14.22 -25.19
C PRO A 283 0.40 -14.08 -26.64
N SER A 284 -0.58 -13.19 -26.84
CA SER A 284 -1.17 -12.89 -28.15
C SER A 284 -1.77 -11.49 -28.13
N VAL A 285 -1.96 -10.90 -29.31
CA VAL A 285 -2.56 -9.55 -29.45
C VAL A 285 -3.91 -9.47 -28.73
N SER A 286 -4.75 -10.49 -28.89
CA SER A 286 -6.06 -10.57 -28.25
C SER A 286 -5.99 -10.84 -26.74
N CYS A 287 -4.99 -11.59 -26.26
CA CYS A 287 -4.74 -11.75 -24.82
C CYS A 287 -4.35 -10.41 -24.14
N VAL A 288 -3.53 -9.58 -24.82
CA VAL A 288 -3.24 -8.22 -24.33
C VAL A 288 -4.50 -7.35 -24.32
N GLN A 289 -5.38 -7.45 -25.33
CA GLN A 289 -6.69 -6.77 -25.31
C GLN A 289 -7.57 -7.23 -24.13
N CYS A 290 -7.63 -8.54 -23.83
CA CYS A 290 -8.36 -9.06 -22.67
C CYS A 290 -7.78 -8.54 -21.34
N THR A 291 -6.46 -8.46 -21.23
CA THR A 291 -5.77 -7.90 -20.05
C THR A 291 -6.00 -6.40 -19.91
N LEU A 292 -6.10 -5.66 -21.02
CA LEU A 292 -6.47 -4.24 -21.03
C LEU A 292 -7.94 -4.04 -20.63
N LEU A 293 -8.86 -4.92 -21.05
CA LEU A 293 -10.25 -4.89 -20.58
C LEU A 293 -10.36 -5.13 -19.08
N LEU A 294 -9.63 -6.11 -18.53
CA LEU A 294 -9.58 -6.30 -17.07
C LEU A 294 -9.02 -5.07 -16.34
N GLN A 295 -8.00 -4.40 -16.89
CA GLN A 295 -7.49 -3.14 -16.35
C GLN A 295 -8.54 -2.02 -16.40
N MET A 296 -9.26 -1.88 -17.52
CA MET A 296 -10.34 -0.89 -17.64
C MET A 296 -11.49 -1.18 -16.67
N TYR A 297 -11.84 -2.45 -16.46
CA TYR A 297 -12.82 -2.84 -15.46
C TYR A 297 -12.33 -2.50 -14.06
N ALA A 298 -11.13 -2.90 -13.65
CA ALA A 298 -10.58 -2.60 -12.32
C ALA A 298 -10.38 -1.09 -12.05
N LEU A 299 -10.09 -0.28 -13.07
CA LEU A 299 -10.03 1.19 -12.95
C LEU A 299 -11.41 1.82 -12.69
N ASN A 300 -12.47 1.24 -13.27
CA ASN A 300 -13.86 1.63 -13.04
C ASN A 300 -14.50 0.87 -11.86
N ASN A 301 -13.89 -0.21 -11.38
CA ASN A 301 -14.36 -1.04 -10.28
C ASN A 301 -13.23 -1.44 -9.29
N PRO A 302 -12.69 -0.50 -8.49
CA PRO A 302 -11.74 -0.77 -7.41
C PRO A 302 -12.03 -1.98 -6.52
N THR A 303 -13.29 -2.28 -6.20
CA THR A 303 -13.68 -3.43 -5.34
C THR A 303 -13.61 -4.78 -6.05
N SER A 304 -13.21 -4.84 -7.32
CA SER A 304 -13.00 -6.08 -8.09
C SER A 304 -11.92 -7.02 -7.54
N GLY A 305 -11.17 -6.63 -6.50
CA GLY A 305 -10.05 -7.41 -5.93
C GLY A 305 -8.79 -7.42 -6.82
N LEU A 306 -8.84 -6.83 -8.02
CA LEU A 306 -7.74 -6.90 -8.97
C LEU A 306 -6.60 -5.93 -8.62
N SER A 307 -5.39 -6.47 -8.56
CA SER A 307 -4.16 -5.70 -8.41
C SER A 307 -3.79 -5.04 -9.74
N LEU A 308 -4.22 -3.79 -9.95
CA LEU A 308 -3.99 -3.03 -11.19
C LEU A 308 -2.51 -3.02 -11.60
N TRP A 309 -1.59 -2.87 -10.64
CA TRP A 309 -0.15 -2.86 -10.91
C TRP A 309 0.35 -4.17 -11.51
N THR A 310 0.00 -5.30 -10.89
CA THR A 310 0.46 -6.64 -11.29
C THR A 310 -0.18 -7.06 -12.61
N LEU A 311 -1.50 -6.83 -12.75
CA LEU A 311 -2.26 -7.07 -13.98
C LEU A 311 -1.70 -6.26 -15.16
N HIS A 312 -1.36 -4.99 -14.92
CA HIS A 312 -0.73 -4.14 -15.93
C HIS A 312 0.63 -4.68 -16.38
N HIS A 313 1.51 -5.04 -15.44
CA HIS A 313 2.84 -5.54 -15.79
C HIS A 313 2.81 -6.90 -16.51
N HIS A 314 1.82 -7.75 -16.22
CA HIS A 314 1.57 -8.95 -17.01
C HIS A 314 1.19 -8.62 -18.47
N GLY A 315 0.25 -7.69 -18.67
CA GLY A 315 -0.13 -7.21 -20.01
C GLY A 315 1.02 -6.53 -20.76
N LEU A 316 1.85 -5.76 -20.05
CA LEU A 316 3.03 -5.10 -20.60
C LEU A 316 4.11 -6.12 -21.02
N ALA A 317 4.40 -7.12 -20.19
CA ALA A 317 5.34 -8.19 -20.51
C ALA A 317 4.93 -8.94 -21.80
N MET A 318 3.65 -9.32 -21.93
CA MET A 318 3.13 -9.92 -23.16
C MET A 318 3.24 -8.98 -24.37
N GLY A 319 3.00 -7.67 -24.18
CA GLY A 319 3.19 -6.67 -25.23
C GLY A 319 4.64 -6.51 -25.68
N ILE A 320 5.60 -6.66 -24.76
CA ILE A 320 7.04 -6.65 -25.07
C ILE A 320 7.44 -7.93 -25.81
N GLU A 321 7.01 -9.09 -25.32
CA GLU A 321 7.27 -10.42 -25.92
C GLU A 321 6.76 -10.51 -27.37
N LEU A 322 5.57 -9.97 -27.63
CA LEU A 322 4.99 -9.88 -28.97
C LEU A 322 5.64 -8.81 -29.87
N GLY A 323 6.61 -8.04 -29.35
CA GLY A 323 7.27 -6.95 -30.07
C GLY A 323 6.35 -5.78 -30.41
N LEU A 324 5.30 -5.51 -29.62
CA LEU A 324 4.34 -4.42 -29.90
C LEU A 324 4.98 -3.02 -29.76
N HIS A 325 6.06 -2.91 -28.99
CA HIS A 325 6.83 -1.68 -28.75
C HIS A 325 7.72 -1.25 -29.94
N ARG A 326 7.70 -2.01 -31.05
CA ARG A 326 8.58 -1.78 -32.22
C ARG A 326 7.81 -1.70 -33.53
N ASN A 327 8.29 -0.88 -34.46
CA ASN A 327 7.81 -0.89 -35.82
C ASN A 327 8.15 -2.22 -36.49
N VAL A 328 7.15 -2.82 -37.16
CA VAL A 328 7.32 -4.05 -37.91
C VAL A 328 7.37 -3.74 -39.41
N PRO A 329 8.28 -4.36 -40.20
CA PRO A 329 8.30 -4.23 -41.66
C PRO A 329 6.95 -4.52 -42.32
N GLU A 330 6.68 -3.84 -43.43
CA GLU A 330 5.36 -3.89 -44.09
C GLU A 330 4.99 -5.27 -44.65
N SER A 331 5.98 -6.15 -44.85
CA SER A 331 5.83 -7.50 -45.39
C SER A 331 5.27 -8.53 -44.39
N ILE A 332 5.27 -8.24 -43.09
CA ILE A 332 4.94 -9.24 -42.04
C ILE A 332 3.46 -9.18 -41.65
N PHE A 333 2.86 -8.00 -41.63
CA PHE A 333 1.49 -7.78 -41.15
C PHE A 333 0.73 -6.81 -42.07
N THR A 334 -0.57 -7.05 -42.26
CA THR A 334 -1.47 -6.16 -43.00
C THR A 334 -1.56 -4.76 -42.35
N PRO A 335 -1.94 -3.71 -43.10
CA PRO A 335 -2.10 -2.37 -42.53
C PRO A 335 -3.01 -2.32 -41.30
N PHE A 336 -4.11 -3.08 -41.33
CA PHE A 336 -5.04 -3.26 -40.22
C PHE A 336 -4.35 -3.84 -38.97
N GLU A 337 -3.66 -4.98 -39.11
CA GLU A 337 -2.96 -5.63 -37.99
C GLU A 337 -1.85 -4.75 -37.42
N ARG A 338 -1.08 -4.05 -38.27
CA ARG A 338 -0.04 -3.10 -37.83
C ARG A 338 -0.65 -1.98 -36.99
N GLU A 339 -1.78 -1.43 -37.41
CA GLU A 339 -2.45 -0.35 -36.68
C GLU A 339 -3.05 -0.85 -35.34
N ILE A 340 -3.71 -2.01 -35.31
CA ILE A 340 -4.22 -2.59 -34.06
C ILE A 340 -3.07 -2.87 -33.07
N ARG A 341 -1.95 -3.42 -33.55
CA ARG A 341 -0.73 -3.62 -32.73
C ARG A 341 -0.20 -2.28 -32.16
N ARG A 342 -0.18 -1.21 -32.97
CA ARG A 342 0.19 0.14 -32.51
C ARG A 342 -0.75 0.65 -31.43
N ARG A 343 -2.06 0.63 -31.68
CA ARG A 343 -3.07 1.15 -30.75
C ARG A 343 -3.02 0.43 -29.40
N ILE A 344 -2.91 -0.90 -29.42
CA ILE A 344 -2.74 -1.71 -28.20
C ILE A 344 -1.50 -1.26 -27.42
N PHE A 345 -0.33 -1.15 -28.08
CA PHE A 345 0.87 -0.71 -27.38
C PHE A 345 0.73 0.69 -26.78
N TRP A 346 0.20 1.65 -27.53
CA TRP A 346 0.03 3.03 -27.05
C TRP A 346 -0.98 3.15 -25.89
N CYS A 347 -2.02 2.31 -25.88
CA CYS A 347 -2.92 2.17 -24.72
C CYS A 347 -2.18 1.63 -23.50
N THR A 348 -1.42 0.53 -23.63
CA THR A 348 -0.59 -0.02 -22.54
C THR A 348 0.44 1.00 -22.07
N TYR A 349 1.13 1.69 -23.00
CA TYR A 349 2.10 2.74 -22.73
C TYR A 349 1.47 3.86 -21.89
N ASN A 350 0.28 4.36 -22.26
CA ASN A 350 -0.41 5.40 -21.51
C ASN A 350 -0.72 4.97 -20.06
N ILE A 351 -1.25 3.75 -19.89
CA ILE A 351 -1.59 3.19 -18.58
C ILE A 351 -0.34 3.00 -17.70
N ASP A 352 0.80 2.55 -18.27
CA ASP A 352 2.08 2.44 -17.53
C ASP A 352 2.48 3.80 -16.94
N ARG A 353 2.49 4.87 -17.74
CA ARG A 353 2.90 6.21 -17.26
C ARG A 353 1.92 6.75 -16.22
N LEU A 354 0.63 6.49 -16.40
CA LEU A 354 -0.41 6.85 -15.44
C LEU A 354 -0.21 6.12 -14.09
N LEU A 355 -0.24 4.79 -14.08
CA LEU A 355 -0.12 3.98 -12.86
C LEU A 355 1.22 4.22 -12.16
N SER A 356 2.31 4.21 -12.92
CA SER A 356 3.65 4.40 -12.38
C SER A 356 3.80 5.77 -11.72
N THR A 357 3.23 6.85 -12.28
CA THR A 357 3.28 8.18 -11.66
C THR A 357 2.36 8.28 -10.44
N LEU A 358 1.13 7.78 -10.53
CA LEU A 358 0.12 7.73 -9.47
C LEU A 358 0.64 7.01 -8.21
N MET A 359 1.34 5.89 -8.41
CA MET A 359 1.89 5.02 -7.37
C MET A 359 3.34 5.33 -7.01
N GLY A 360 4.01 6.27 -7.70
CA GLY A 360 5.42 6.60 -7.46
C GLY A 360 6.42 5.49 -7.79
N ARG A 361 6.05 4.52 -8.63
CA ARG A 361 6.90 3.37 -9.00
C ARG A 361 7.66 3.64 -10.30
N PRO A 362 8.78 2.94 -10.59
CA PRO A 362 9.45 3.05 -11.90
C PRO A 362 8.51 2.71 -13.05
N MET A 363 8.75 3.24 -14.25
CA MET A 363 7.97 2.87 -15.45
C MET A 363 8.43 1.51 -15.97
N GLY A 364 7.50 0.73 -16.52
CA GLY A 364 7.78 -0.64 -16.96
C GLY A 364 8.62 -0.73 -18.26
N VAL A 365 8.60 0.31 -19.09
CA VAL A 365 9.46 0.45 -20.29
C VAL A 365 10.00 1.87 -20.38
N VAL A 366 11.26 2.04 -20.78
CA VAL A 366 11.88 3.36 -21.04
C VAL A 366 11.63 3.81 -22.48
N ASP A 367 11.53 5.12 -22.70
CA ASP A 367 11.17 5.70 -24.00
C ASP A 367 12.18 5.37 -25.12
N GLU A 368 13.46 5.21 -24.79
CA GLU A 368 14.55 4.94 -25.73
C GLU A 368 14.57 3.47 -26.21
N GLN A 369 13.78 2.58 -25.59
CA GLN A 369 13.53 1.22 -26.07
C GLN A 369 12.30 1.13 -27.00
N CYS A 370 11.53 2.22 -27.15
CA CYS A 370 10.33 2.28 -27.98
C CYS A 370 10.62 2.98 -29.30
N ASP A 371 10.78 2.23 -30.39
CA ASP A 371 10.92 2.83 -31.74
C ASP A 371 9.56 3.05 -32.45
N LEU A 372 8.46 2.54 -31.88
CA LEU A 372 7.12 2.57 -32.48
C LEU A 372 6.57 3.97 -32.79
N ASN A 373 6.04 4.13 -34.00
CA ASN A 373 5.32 5.35 -34.39
C ASN A 373 3.95 5.48 -33.69
N TYR A 374 3.45 6.71 -33.57
CA TYR A 374 2.07 6.95 -33.12
C TYR A 374 1.02 6.26 -34.02
N PRO A 375 -0.17 5.94 -33.49
CA PRO A 375 -1.29 5.46 -34.29
C PRO A 375 -1.72 6.47 -35.35
N SER A 376 -2.37 5.97 -36.40
CA SER A 376 -2.89 6.76 -37.51
C SER A 376 -4.20 7.47 -37.10
N ASP A 377 -4.34 8.76 -37.38
CA ASP A 377 -5.56 9.54 -37.10
C ASP A 377 -6.65 9.17 -38.13
N VAL A 378 -7.26 7.99 -37.95
CA VAL A 378 -8.22 7.35 -38.88
C VAL A 378 -9.34 6.67 -38.07
N ASP A 379 -10.59 6.89 -38.48
CA ASP A 379 -11.76 6.19 -37.92
C ASP A 379 -11.75 4.69 -38.24
N ASP A 380 -12.21 3.87 -37.28
CA ASP A 380 -12.23 2.41 -37.34
C ASP A 380 -12.95 1.89 -38.59
N THR A 381 -14.05 2.53 -39.01
CA THR A 381 -14.82 2.17 -40.22
C THR A 381 -13.95 2.14 -41.49
N HIS A 382 -12.91 2.97 -41.57
CA HIS A 382 -12.02 3.06 -42.72
C HIS A 382 -10.74 2.22 -42.54
N LEU A 383 -10.53 1.58 -41.39
CA LEU A 383 -9.26 0.92 -41.06
C LEU A 383 -9.04 -0.41 -41.83
N LYS A 384 -10.13 -1.09 -42.22
CA LYS A 384 -10.07 -2.28 -43.11
C LYS A 384 -9.84 -1.93 -44.59
N THR A 385 -9.77 -0.64 -44.98
CA THR A 385 -9.49 -0.25 -46.38
C THR A 385 -8.03 -0.50 -46.75
N ALA A 386 -7.73 -0.71 -48.04
CA ALA A 386 -6.38 -1.01 -48.50
C ALA A 386 -5.37 0.14 -48.26
N HIS A 387 -5.85 1.39 -48.28
CA HIS A 387 -5.06 2.60 -48.10
C HIS A 387 -5.80 3.60 -47.18
N PRO A 388 -5.81 3.36 -45.86
CA PRO A 388 -6.42 4.28 -44.91
C PRO A 388 -5.66 5.62 -44.93
N LYS A 389 -6.37 6.72 -45.20
CA LYS A 389 -5.79 8.07 -45.24
C LYS A 389 -5.91 8.72 -43.86
N PRO A 390 -4.80 9.09 -43.19
CA PRO A 390 -4.85 9.89 -41.96
C PRO A 390 -5.50 11.24 -42.20
N ARG A 391 -6.24 11.72 -41.19
CA ARG A 391 -6.90 13.03 -41.16
C ARG A 391 -5.93 14.17 -41.50
N GLN A 392 -6.35 15.09 -42.36
CA GLN A 392 -5.58 16.26 -42.78
C GLN A 392 -6.23 17.57 -42.31
N GLY A 393 -5.44 18.45 -41.67
CA GLY A 393 -5.82 19.83 -41.37
C GLY A 393 -7.18 19.98 -40.66
N ASP A 394 -8.12 20.64 -41.34
CA ASP A 394 -9.44 21.02 -40.85
C ASP A 394 -10.52 19.93 -41.01
N GLU A 395 -10.17 18.73 -41.47
CA GLU A 395 -11.08 17.58 -41.52
C GLU A 395 -11.65 17.25 -40.12
N PRO A 396 -12.89 16.72 -40.03
CA PRO A 396 -13.54 16.42 -38.75
C PRO A 396 -12.74 15.44 -37.90
N LEU A 397 -12.75 15.65 -36.58
CA LEU A 397 -12.02 14.81 -35.62
C LEU A 397 -12.50 13.35 -35.66
N THR A 398 -11.55 12.42 -35.71
CA THR A 398 -11.81 10.97 -35.67
C THR A 398 -12.00 10.49 -34.23
N ASN A 399 -12.40 9.22 -34.06
CA ASN A 399 -12.33 8.51 -32.78
C ASN A 399 -10.89 8.44 -32.20
N MET A 400 -9.85 8.56 -33.04
CA MET A 400 -8.44 8.46 -32.65
C MET A 400 -7.80 9.79 -32.24
N SER A 401 -8.28 10.93 -32.74
CA SER A 401 -7.57 12.22 -32.61
C SER A 401 -7.26 12.58 -31.15
N SER A 402 -8.23 12.36 -30.24
CA SER A 402 -8.07 12.61 -28.80
C SER A 402 -7.14 11.59 -28.12
N ALA A 403 -7.21 10.31 -28.47
CA ALA A 403 -6.32 9.29 -27.94
C ALA A 403 -4.85 9.54 -28.32
N ILE A 404 -4.59 9.88 -29.60
CA ILE A 404 -3.24 10.28 -30.07
C ILE A 404 -2.70 11.49 -29.30
N HIS A 405 -3.57 12.45 -28.99
CA HIS A 405 -3.19 13.62 -28.19
C HIS A 405 -2.81 13.25 -26.74
N LEU A 406 -3.56 12.32 -26.11
CA LEU A 406 -3.24 11.75 -24.80
C LEU A 406 -1.98 10.86 -24.82
N PHE A 407 -1.68 10.17 -25.92
CA PHE A 407 -0.42 9.40 -26.07
C PHE A 407 0.80 10.33 -26.12
N LYS A 408 0.70 11.48 -26.78
CA LYS A 408 1.73 12.53 -26.73
C LYS A 408 1.92 13.04 -25.29
N LEU A 409 0.84 13.21 -24.53
CA LEU A 409 0.91 13.61 -23.11
C LEU A 409 1.58 12.56 -22.23
N ALA A 410 1.38 11.27 -22.51
CA ALA A 410 2.07 10.20 -21.78
C ALA A 410 3.60 10.27 -21.96
N ARG A 411 4.12 10.74 -23.11
CA ARG A 411 5.56 11.01 -23.27
C ARG A 411 6.04 12.16 -22.40
N PHE A 412 5.27 13.26 -22.30
CA PHE A 412 5.59 14.34 -21.36
C PHE A 412 5.62 13.84 -19.90
N ASN A 413 4.68 12.99 -19.48
CA ASN A 413 4.70 12.35 -18.15
C ASN A 413 5.98 11.51 -17.96
N SER A 414 6.38 10.72 -18.96
CA SER A 414 7.62 9.94 -18.96
C SER A 414 8.86 10.82 -18.75
N GLU A 415 8.96 11.91 -19.53
CA GLU A 415 10.05 12.89 -19.44
C GLU A 415 10.10 13.59 -18.07
N ILE A 416 8.98 14.19 -17.63
CA ILE A 416 8.85 14.87 -16.32
C ILE A 416 9.30 13.94 -15.19
N LYS A 417 8.92 12.67 -15.26
CA LYS A 417 9.28 11.68 -14.26
C LYS A 417 10.76 11.33 -14.26
N CYS A 418 11.33 11.14 -15.45
CA CYS A 418 12.77 10.94 -15.60
C CYS A 418 13.54 12.11 -14.97
N VAL A 419 13.19 13.36 -15.32
CA VAL A 419 13.95 14.54 -14.90
C VAL A 419 13.75 14.92 -13.42
N LEU A 420 12.56 14.74 -12.86
CA LEU A 420 12.23 15.19 -11.50
C LEU A 420 12.22 14.10 -10.43
N TYR A 421 12.01 12.83 -10.80
CA TYR A 421 11.66 11.77 -9.85
C TYR A 421 12.54 10.50 -9.95
N CYS A 422 13.49 10.44 -10.88
CA CYS A 422 14.56 9.42 -10.84
C CYS A 422 15.58 9.74 -9.72
N GLY A 423 16.01 8.69 -9.01
CA GLY A 423 16.94 8.81 -7.88
C GLY A 423 18.40 9.03 -8.29
N ASP A 424 18.81 8.44 -9.42
CA ASP A 424 20.09 8.79 -10.05
C ASP A 424 19.89 10.03 -10.93
N ARG A 425 20.85 10.95 -10.84
CA ARG A 425 20.85 12.26 -11.51
C ARG A 425 21.82 12.29 -12.71
N GLN A 426 22.54 11.19 -12.96
CA GLN A 426 23.35 10.99 -14.16
C GLN A 426 22.48 10.30 -15.22
N TYR A 427 21.79 11.09 -16.04
CA TYR A 427 21.04 10.56 -17.18
C TYR A 427 21.99 9.87 -18.16
N PRO A 428 21.63 8.69 -18.70
CA PRO A 428 22.40 8.09 -19.78
C PRO A 428 22.57 9.07 -20.94
N PRO A 429 23.72 9.11 -21.63
CA PRO A 429 23.99 10.10 -22.70
C PRO A 429 23.00 10.07 -23.87
N TYR A 430 22.24 9.00 -24.00
CA TYR A 430 21.22 8.79 -25.03
C TYR A 430 19.81 9.25 -24.63
N THR A 431 19.59 9.70 -23.39
CA THR A 431 18.28 10.22 -22.97
C THR A 431 17.94 11.50 -23.73
N GLN A 432 16.72 11.55 -24.26
CA GLN A 432 16.23 12.63 -25.12
C GLN A 432 15.04 13.33 -24.45
N PRO A 433 15.07 14.66 -24.27
CA PRO A 433 16.16 15.59 -24.61
C PRO A 433 17.38 15.44 -23.68
N VAL A 434 18.54 15.90 -24.13
CA VAL A 434 19.77 15.96 -23.30
C VAL A 434 19.61 17.07 -22.25
N ILE A 435 19.54 16.68 -20.98
CA ILE A 435 19.30 17.61 -19.86
C ILE A 435 20.64 18.16 -19.36
N THR A 436 21.05 19.33 -19.85
CA THR A 436 22.25 20.04 -19.37
C THR A 436 21.99 20.88 -18.12
N ASP A 437 20.81 21.50 -18.02
CA ASP A 437 20.38 22.31 -16.88
C ASP A 437 18.92 21.98 -16.48
N ALA A 438 18.67 22.03 -15.18
CA ALA A 438 17.36 21.82 -14.56
C ALA A 438 16.35 22.91 -14.90
N GLU A 439 16.79 24.17 -14.87
CA GLU A 439 15.89 25.32 -14.88
C GLU A 439 15.49 25.67 -16.31
N SER A 440 16.42 25.65 -17.26
CA SER A 440 16.12 25.75 -18.68
C SER A 440 15.19 24.62 -19.16
N TRP A 441 15.41 23.39 -18.69
CA TRP A 441 14.49 22.28 -18.93
C TRP A 441 13.10 22.56 -18.36
N ARG A 442 13.01 23.09 -17.13
CA ARG A 442 11.73 23.44 -16.49
C ARG A 442 10.96 24.49 -17.29
N VAL A 443 11.63 25.49 -17.84
CA VAL A 443 10.99 26.49 -18.71
C VAL A 443 10.55 25.89 -20.05
N ASP A 444 11.37 25.05 -20.66
CA ASP A 444 11.06 24.38 -21.93
C ASP A 444 9.86 23.41 -21.82
N ILE A 445 9.86 22.49 -20.84
CA ILE A 445 8.78 21.51 -20.64
C ILE A 445 7.44 22.21 -20.38
N LEU A 446 7.44 23.32 -19.61
CA LEU A 446 6.24 24.12 -19.36
C LEU A 446 5.73 24.79 -20.65
N ASN A 447 6.62 25.30 -21.50
CA ASN A 447 6.24 25.91 -22.78
C ASN A 447 5.72 24.86 -23.77
N ARG A 448 6.35 23.69 -23.87
CA ARG A 448 5.86 22.56 -24.69
C ARG A 448 4.51 22.05 -24.19
N LEU A 449 4.29 21.96 -22.88
CA LEU A 449 3.03 21.53 -22.28
C LEU A 449 1.91 22.57 -22.49
N ARG A 450 2.21 23.87 -22.38
CA ARG A 450 1.29 24.97 -22.74
C ARG A 450 0.93 24.96 -24.23
N GLN A 451 1.87 24.60 -25.11
CA GLN A 451 1.60 24.45 -26.53
C GLN A 451 0.71 23.23 -26.80
N TRP A 452 1.01 22.06 -26.21
CA TRP A 452 0.14 20.88 -26.25
C TRP A 452 -1.31 21.21 -25.86
N ARG A 453 -1.52 22.02 -24.82
CA ARG A 453 -2.85 22.48 -24.38
C ARG A 453 -3.61 23.29 -25.45
N ARG A 454 -2.91 24.12 -26.23
CA ARG A 454 -3.51 24.87 -27.34
C ARG A 454 -3.92 23.93 -28.47
N ASP A 455 -3.13 22.88 -28.69
CA ASP A 455 -3.31 21.90 -29.76
C ASP A 455 -4.31 20.77 -29.39
N ILE A 456 -5.09 20.92 -28.31
CA ILE A 456 -6.16 19.97 -27.93
C ILE A 456 -7.19 19.86 -29.05
N PRO A 457 -7.50 18.65 -29.57
CA PRO A 457 -8.59 18.44 -30.52
C PRO A 457 -9.95 18.73 -29.87
N ARG A 458 -10.54 19.89 -30.18
CA ARG A 458 -11.77 20.38 -29.53
C ARG A 458 -13.04 19.90 -30.24
N HIS A 459 -13.77 18.99 -29.60
CA HIS A 459 -15.16 18.67 -29.95
C HIS A 459 -16.11 19.81 -29.55
N LYS A 460 -17.11 20.12 -30.38
CA LYS A 460 -18.14 21.16 -30.11
C LYS A 460 -18.87 20.88 -28.79
N GLU A 461 -19.28 21.91 -28.06
CA GLU A 461 -19.94 21.75 -26.74
C GLU A 461 -21.26 20.97 -26.80
N THR A 462 -21.97 21.03 -27.93
CA THR A 462 -23.19 20.24 -28.19
C THR A 462 -22.93 18.76 -28.48
N SER A 463 -21.67 18.34 -28.63
CA SER A 463 -21.32 16.94 -28.85
C SER A 463 -21.27 16.17 -27.54
N SER A 464 -21.83 14.95 -27.54
CA SER A 464 -21.66 13.98 -26.45
C SER A 464 -20.19 13.65 -26.16
N ARG A 465 -19.27 13.95 -27.10
CA ARG A 465 -17.82 13.76 -26.96
C ARG A 465 -17.11 14.94 -26.29
N HIS A 466 -17.77 16.07 -26.02
CA HIS A 466 -17.15 17.28 -25.44
C HIS A 466 -16.39 17.02 -24.12
N TYR A 467 -16.81 16.02 -23.34
CA TYR A 467 -16.14 15.61 -22.10
C TYR A 467 -14.65 15.29 -22.31
N ILE A 468 -14.23 14.82 -23.51
CA ILE A 468 -12.83 14.48 -23.78
C ILE A 468 -11.94 15.73 -23.85
N ASN A 469 -12.49 16.88 -24.24
CA ASN A 469 -11.78 18.16 -24.19
C ASN A 469 -11.47 18.52 -22.73
N ILE A 470 -12.49 18.42 -21.86
CA ILE A 470 -12.41 18.70 -20.43
C ILE A 470 -11.40 17.74 -19.77
N LEU A 471 -11.40 16.46 -20.17
CA LEU A 471 -10.41 15.50 -19.69
C LEU A 471 -8.98 15.88 -20.12
N CYS A 472 -8.75 16.31 -21.36
CA CYS A 472 -7.42 16.75 -21.81
C CYS A 472 -6.93 17.97 -21.01
N GLU A 473 -7.82 18.93 -20.71
CA GLU A 473 -7.55 20.09 -19.85
C GLU A 473 -7.21 19.66 -18.40
N ILE A 474 -7.94 18.68 -17.83
CA ILE A 474 -7.62 18.08 -16.53
C ILE A 474 -6.22 17.44 -16.56
N LYS A 475 -5.90 16.65 -17.58
CA LYS A 475 -4.59 15.98 -17.69
C LYS A 475 -3.42 16.95 -17.90
N TYR A 476 -3.66 18.09 -18.55
CA TYR A 476 -2.71 19.21 -18.55
C TYR A 476 -2.43 19.73 -17.14
N HIS A 477 -3.47 20.05 -16.36
CA HIS A 477 -3.32 20.59 -15.01
C HIS A 477 -2.70 19.58 -14.03
N GLU A 478 -3.01 18.28 -14.17
CA GLU A 478 -2.36 17.21 -13.40
C GLU A 478 -0.83 17.21 -13.59
N LEU A 479 -0.33 17.25 -14.84
CA LEU A 479 1.11 17.29 -15.09
C LEU A 479 1.74 18.64 -14.73
N LEU A 480 1.00 19.74 -14.88
CA LEU A 480 1.47 21.06 -14.47
C LEU A 480 1.67 21.13 -12.94
N MET A 481 0.70 20.64 -12.16
CA MET A 481 0.87 20.48 -10.71
C MET A 481 2.02 19.54 -10.35
N LEU A 482 2.23 18.45 -11.11
CA LEU A 482 3.34 17.51 -10.89
C LEU A 482 4.72 18.19 -11.04
N ILE A 483 4.87 19.13 -11.99
CA ILE A 483 6.10 19.92 -12.19
C ILE A 483 6.27 21.00 -11.11
N LEU A 484 5.20 21.76 -10.82
CA LEU A 484 5.29 23.00 -10.02
C LEU A 484 5.21 22.77 -8.50
N ARG A 485 4.63 21.64 -8.04
CA ARG A 485 4.64 21.28 -6.61
C ARG A 485 6.06 20.85 -6.17
N PRO A 486 6.37 20.90 -4.86
CA PRO A 486 7.62 20.37 -4.32
C PRO A 486 7.94 18.96 -4.83
N ASN A 487 9.15 18.80 -5.34
CA ASN A 487 9.64 17.56 -5.93
C ASN A 487 11.14 17.38 -5.60
N PRO A 488 11.72 16.18 -5.75
CA PRO A 488 13.11 15.86 -5.36
C PRO A 488 14.22 16.71 -6.02
N ARG A 489 13.88 17.55 -7.00
CA ARG A 489 14.80 18.50 -7.66
C ARG A 489 14.53 19.93 -7.21
N PHE A 490 13.25 20.32 -7.12
CA PHE A 490 12.78 21.64 -6.72
C PHE A 490 12.02 21.57 -5.39
N HIS A 491 12.77 21.52 -4.28
CA HIS A 491 12.21 21.39 -2.93
C HIS A 491 11.44 22.64 -2.44
N ASN A 492 11.88 23.83 -2.86
CA ASN A 492 11.36 25.11 -2.37
C ASN A 492 10.94 26.00 -3.56
N PRO A 493 9.75 25.79 -4.15
CA PRO A 493 9.26 26.63 -5.24
C PRO A 493 9.15 28.10 -4.79
N ASP A 494 9.38 29.01 -5.74
CA ASP A 494 9.20 30.45 -5.53
C ASP A 494 7.72 30.86 -5.55
N LYS A 495 7.41 32.10 -5.15
CA LYS A 495 6.02 32.56 -5.01
C LYS A 495 5.27 32.60 -6.35
N ALA A 496 5.94 32.81 -7.49
CA ALA A 496 5.30 32.77 -8.79
C ALA A 496 4.98 31.33 -9.23
N THR A 497 5.91 30.40 -9.04
CA THR A 497 5.67 28.94 -9.23
C THR A 497 4.48 28.46 -8.38
N ILE A 498 4.42 28.86 -7.09
CA ILE A 498 3.31 28.50 -6.20
C ILE A 498 1.97 29.07 -6.71
N ARG A 499 1.96 30.31 -7.21
CA ARG A 499 0.74 30.95 -7.77
C ARG A 499 0.23 30.22 -9.02
N GLU A 500 1.11 29.83 -9.94
CA GLU A 500 0.72 29.04 -11.13
C GLU A 500 0.25 27.62 -10.73
N CYS A 501 0.89 27.00 -9.73
CA CYS A 501 0.48 25.70 -9.18
C CYS A 501 -0.93 25.77 -8.55
N PHE A 502 -1.22 26.80 -7.76
CA PHE A 502 -2.53 27.01 -7.16
C PHE A 502 -3.61 27.26 -8.20
N SER A 503 -3.36 28.14 -9.18
CA SER A 503 -4.29 28.40 -10.29
C SER A 503 -4.62 27.12 -11.07
N SER A 504 -3.63 26.24 -11.27
CA SER A 504 -3.81 24.94 -11.91
C SER A 504 -4.67 23.98 -11.07
N ALA A 505 -4.48 23.97 -9.74
CA ALA A 505 -5.29 23.17 -8.83
C ALA A 505 -6.76 23.62 -8.80
N MET A 506 -7.01 24.93 -8.75
CA MET A 506 -8.35 25.54 -8.82
C MET A 506 -9.06 25.16 -10.13
N ALA A 507 -8.41 25.41 -11.27
CA ALA A 507 -8.95 25.06 -12.58
C ALA A 507 -9.23 23.54 -12.71
N CYS A 508 -8.36 22.68 -12.18
CA CYS A 508 -8.57 21.23 -12.21
C CYS A 508 -9.83 20.82 -11.41
N SER A 509 -10.03 21.39 -10.21
CA SER A 509 -11.24 21.18 -9.40
C SER A 509 -12.51 21.62 -10.14
N GLU A 510 -12.50 22.81 -10.76
CA GLU A 510 -13.63 23.33 -11.55
C GLU A 510 -13.95 22.43 -12.76
N LEU A 511 -12.95 21.90 -13.45
CA LEU A 511 -13.14 20.99 -14.58
C LEU A 511 -13.73 19.64 -14.12
N TYR A 512 -13.30 19.10 -12.98
CA TYR A 512 -13.92 17.92 -12.36
C TYR A 512 -15.39 18.17 -11.98
N HIS A 513 -15.69 19.36 -11.46
CA HIS A 513 -17.07 19.76 -11.17
C HIS A 513 -17.92 19.91 -12.45
N LYS A 514 -17.37 20.47 -13.54
CA LYS A 514 -18.05 20.52 -14.84
C LYS A 514 -18.39 19.12 -15.36
N LEU A 515 -17.50 18.14 -15.19
CA LEU A 515 -17.79 16.73 -15.52
C LEU A 515 -18.87 16.12 -14.62
N TYR A 516 -18.89 16.46 -13.33
CA TYR A 516 -19.92 16.01 -12.39
C TYR A 516 -21.30 16.57 -12.74
N MET A 517 -21.41 17.89 -12.91
CA MET A 517 -22.66 18.58 -13.27
C MET A 517 -23.22 18.15 -14.63
N THR A 518 -22.35 17.80 -15.58
CA THR A 518 -22.76 17.25 -16.90
C THR A 518 -23.00 15.74 -16.89
N ASN A 519 -22.87 15.07 -15.74
CA ASN A 519 -23.02 13.61 -15.58
C ASN A 519 -22.09 12.77 -16.48
N MET A 520 -20.94 13.35 -16.87
CA MET A 520 -19.93 12.70 -17.70
C MET A 520 -18.71 12.22 -16.91
N LEU A 521 -18.64 12.55 -15.62
CA LEU A 521 -17.60 12.12 -14.70
C LEU A 521 -17.44 10.60 -14.63
N HIS A 522 -16.19 10.14 -14.63
CA HIS A 522 -15.87 8.74 -14.35
C HIS A 522 -15.63 8.54 -12.86
N PHE A 523 -16.58 7.87 -12.20
CA PHE A 523 -16.51 7.48 -10.80
C PHE A 523 -15.54 6.29 -10.61
N GLY A 524 -14.26 6.50 -10.92
CA GLY A 524 -13.19 5.51 -10.80
C GLY A 524 -11.99 6.04 -10.00
N TRP A 525 -11.05 5.14 -9.68
CA TRP A 525 -9.92 5.42 -8.78
C TRP A 525 -9.15 6.70 -9.11
N ILE A 526 -8.83 6.88 -10.40
CA ILE A 526 -8.04 8.01 -10.90
C ILE A 526 -8.69 9.34 -10.52
N SER A 527 -10.01 9.46 -10.68
CA SER A 527 -10.74 10.71 -10.40
C SER A 527 -10.72 11.08 -8.92
N VAL A 528 -10.92 10.10 -8.03
CA VAL A 528 -10.83 10.29 -6.56
C VAL A 528 -9.43 10.80 -6.19
N HIS A 529 -8.40 10.12 -6.68
CA HIS A 529 -7.01 10.46 -6.38
C HIS A 529 -6.61 11.83 -6.92
N SER A 530 -6.91 12.10 -8.20
CA SER A 530 -6.59 13.39 -8.84
C SER A 530 -7.28 14.54 -8.15
N LEU A 531 -8.58 14.44 -7.85
CA LEU A 531 -9.33 15.50 -7.18
C LEU A 531 -8.81 15.77 -5.77
N PHE A 532 -8.55 14.72 -4.98
CA PHE A 532 -7.95 14.88 -3.65
C PHE A 532 -6.55 15.52 -3.74
N LEU A 533 -5.73 15.16 -4.74
CA LEU A 533 -4.43 15.78 -4.96
C LEU A 533 -4.52 17.26 -5.35
N CYS A 534 -5.51 17.67 -6.15
CA CYS A 534 -5.76 19.08 -6.44
C CYS A 534 -5.92 19.85 -5.12
N VAL A 535 -6.72 19.31 -4.20
CA VAL A 535 -6.99 19.98 -2.92
C VAL A 535 -5.78 19.96 -1.99
N MET A 536 -5.01 18.87 -1.93
CA MET A 536 -3.74 18.87 -1.17
C MET A 536 -2.74 19.89 -1.73
N VAL A 537 -2.73 20.13 -3.04
CA VAL A 537 -1.93 21.20 -3.67
C VAL A 537 -2.47 22.58 -3.29
N MET A 538 -3.79 22.81 -3.27
CA MET A 538 -4.38 24.05 -2.77
C MET A 538 -3.93 24.34 -1.34
N PHE A 539 -4.07 23.36 -0.44
CA PHE A 539 -3.63 23.51 0.95
C PHE A 539 -2.13 23.77 1.05
N TYR A 540 -1.29 23.06 0.29
CA TYR A 540 0.14 23.34 0.25
C TYR A 540 0.43 24.81 -0.13
N CYS A 541 -0.19 25.31 -1.20
CA CYS A 541 0.05 26.66 -1.71
C CYS A 541 -0.40 27.76 -0.74
N VAL A 542 -1.47 27.54 0.02
CA VAL A 542 -1.97 28.47 1.03
C VAL A 542 -1.17 28.37 2.33
N TRP A 543 -0.88 27.15 2.82
CA TRP A 543 -0.39 26.97 4.17
C TRP A 543 1.12 27.11 4.35
N THR A 544 1.90 26.91 3.29
CA THR A 544 3.37 27.05 3.26
C THR A 544 3.79 28.46 3.70
N PRO A 545 4.91 28.65 4.44
CA PRO A 545 5.33 29.99 4.88
C PRO A 545 5.75 30.95 3.76
N ARG A 546 6.06 30.42 2.56
CA ARG A 546 6.26 31.18 1.31
C ARG A 546 5.03 31.11 0.38
N GLY A 547 3.89 30.71 0.92
CA GLY A 547 2.65 30.51 0.18
C GLY A 547 1.98 31.81 -0.25
N ILE A 548 0.76 31.67 -0.74
CA ILE A 548 -0.06 32.77 -1.30
C ILE A 548 -1.29 33.10 -0.44
N ALA A 549 -1.29 32.76 0.86
CA ALA A 549 -2.45 33.00 1.74
C ALA A 549 -2.96 34.45 1.71
N ASP A 550 -2.05 35.42 1.57
CA ASP A 550 -2.38 36.86 1.55
C ASP A 550 -2.85 37.37 0.17
N GLU A 551 -2.74 36.54 -0.87
CA GLU A 551 -3.16 36.82 -2.25
C GLU A 551 -4.34 35.96 -2.72
N ALA A 552 -4.64 34.88 -2.00
CA ALA A 552 -5.68 33.93 -2.36
C ALA A 552 -7.06 34.45 -1.94
N ASP A 553 -7.99 34.53 -2.89
CA ASP A 553 -9.39 34.81 -2.57
C ASP A 553 -9.98 33.66 -1.74
N PHE A 554 -10.39 33.99 -0.52
CA PHE A 554 -10.93 33.03 0.44
C PHE A 554 -12.26 32.44 -0.02
N ASP A 555 -13.13 33.24 -0.63
CA ASP A 555 -14.47 32.78 -1.03
C ASP A 555 -14.40 31.83 -2.23
N SER A 556 -13.53 32.10 -3.20
CA SER A 556 -13.26 31.15 -4.31
C SER A 556 -12.58 29.88 -3.81
N LEU A 557 -11.61 29.96 -2.90
CA LEU A 557 -10.99 28.78 -2.29
C LEU A 557 -12.04 27.92 -1.56
N MET A 558 -12.87 28.52 -0.70
CA MET A 558 -13.89 27.79 0.04
C MET A 558 -14.94 27.16 -0.88
N ARG A 559 -15.34 27.84 -1.96
CA ARG A 559 -16.21 27.25 -3.00
C ARG A 559 -15.55 26.05 -3.67
N ALA A 560 -14.28 26.12 -4.07
CA ALA A 560 -13.58 25.00 -4.70
C ALA A 560 -13.37 23.80 -3.75
N LEU A 561 -13.08 24.06 -2.46
CA LEU A 561 -13.01 23.02 -1.43
C LEU A 561 -14.37 22.33 -1.24
N LYS A 562 -15.45 23.10 -1.12
CA LYS A 562 -16.81 22.56 -0.96
C LYS A 562 -17.24 21.74 -2.18
N VAL A 563 -17.05 22.28 -3.38
CA VAL A 563 -17.27 21.58 -4.65
C VAL A 563 -16.49 20.27 -4.75
N SER A 564 -15.22 20.27 -4.33
CA SER A 564 -14.40 19.05 -4.30
C SER A 564 -14.93 18.02 -3.29
N SER A 565 -15.37 18.47 -2.11
CA SER A 565 -15.99 17.63 -1.09
C SER A 565 -17.30 17.01 -1.57
N ASP A 566 -18.17 17.77 -2.25
CA ASP A 566 -19.43 17.27 -2.80
C ASP A 566 -19.21 16.21 -3.89
N VAL A 567 -18.23 16.42 -4.79
CA VAL A 567 -17.85 15.45 -5.82
C VAL A 567 -17.24 14.17 -5.19
N LEU A 568 -16.39 14.30 -4.17
CA LEU A 568 -15.86 13.14 -3.42
C LEU A 568 -16.98 12.41 -2.65
N SER A 569 -17.99 13.13 -2.14
CA SER A 569 -19.16 12.53 -1.47
C SER A 569 -20.00 11.70 -2.44
N ALA A 570 -20.23 12.19 -3.66
CA ALA A 570 -20.93 11.44 -4.71
C ALA A 570 -20.12 10.22 -5.21
N MET A 571 -18.79 10.30 -5.23
CA MET A 571 -17.94 9.12 -5.40
C MET A 571 -18.04 8.16 -4.20
N GLY A 572 -18.24 8.70 -2.99
CA GLY A 572 -18.41 7.99 -1.73
C GLY A 572 -19.59 7.02 -1.68
N GLU A 573 -20.64 7.26 -2.47
CA GLU A 573 -21.81 6.36 -2.60
C GLU A 573 -21.42 5.00 -3.18
N TYR A 574 -20.44 4.97 -4.08
CA TYR A 574 -19.94 3.74 -4.73
C TYR A 574 -18.62 3.24 -4.11
N TRP A 575 -17.88 4.12 -3.42
CA TRP A 575 -16.53 3.85 -2.90
C TRP A 575 -16.40 4.31 -1.45
N PRO A 576 -16.42 3.39 -0.46
CA PRO A 576 -16.22 3.75 0.95
C PRO A 576 -14.93 4.54 1.21
N GLU A 577 -13.87 4.29 0.42
CA GLU A 577 -12.62 5.03 0.51
C GLU A 577 -12.72 6.49 0.04
N ALA A 578 -13.56 6.80 -0.94
CA ALA A 578 -13.80 8.20 -1.37
C ALA A 578 -14.50 9.02 -0.28
N LYS A 579 -15.35 8.38 0.53
CA LYS A 579 -15.97 8.98 1.72
C LYS A 579 -14.91 9.37 2.76
N LYS A 580 -13.90 8.53 3.01
CA LYS A 580 -12.77 8.89 3.89
C LYS A 580 -11.96 10.07 3.35
N SER A 581 -11.75 10.15 2.03
CA SER A 581 -11.07 11.29 1.39
C SER A 581 -11.78 12.61 1.68
N ARG A 582 -13.11 12.60 1.56
CA ARG A 582 -13.99 13.72 1.90
C ARG A 582 -13.90 14.08 3.38
N ASP A 583 -13.95 13.10 4.27
CA ASP A 583 -13.90 13.35 5.73
C ASP A 583 -12.55 13.96 6.16
N VAL A 584 -11.43 13.54 5.57
CA VAL A 584 -10.11 14.18 5.76
C VAL A 584 -10.11 15.60 5.19
N LEU A 585 -10.69 15.80 4.00
CA LEU A 585 -10.82 17.12 3.37
C LEU A 585 -11.62 18.10 4.24
N ASP A 586 -12.79 17.71 4.74
CA ASP A 586 -13.66 18.59 5.53
C ASP A 586 -12.98 19.02 6.85
N ARG A 587 -12.22 18.13 7.48
CA ARG A 587 -11.38 18.44 8.66
C ARG A 587 -10.30 19.48 8.35
N VAL A 588 -9.53 19.30 7.27
CA VAL A 588 -8.46 20.25 6.88
C VAL A 588 -9.05 21.58 6.36
N SER A 589 -10.23 21.54 5.72
CA SER A 589 -10.97 22.75 5.31
C SER A 589 -11.40 23.57 6.52
N THR A 590 -11.98 22.92 7.54
CA THR A 590 -12.38 23.57 8.80
C THR A 590 -11.19 24.25 9.49
N ALA A 591 -10.03 23.58 9.50
CA ALA A 591 -8.79 24.15 10.02
C ALA A 591 -8.29 25.36 9.19
N THR A 592 -8.55 25.36 7.88
CA THR A 592 -8.20 26.47 6.96
C THR A 592 -9.09 27.69 7.20
N ILE A 593 -10.40 27.50 7.41
CA ILE A 593 -11.32 28.59 7.79
C ILE A 593 -10.79 29.33 9.04
N ARG A 594 -10.45 28.59 10.11
CA ARG A 594 -9.96 29.18 11.37
C ARG A 594 -8.78 30.14 11.16
N ARG A 595 -7.85 29.82 10.27
CA ARG A 595 -6.68 30.67 9.96
C ARG A 595 -7.06 31.98 9.27
N PHE A 596 -7.94 31.94 8.27
CA PHE A 596 -8.37 33.17 7.59
C PHE A 596 -9.20 34.07 8.51
N THR A 597 -10.07 33.50 9.34
CA THR A 597 -10.82 34.27 10.36
C THR A 597 -9.88 34.92 11.39
N GLN A 598 -8.82 34.23 11.81
CA GLN A 598 -7.81 34.80 12.72
C GLN A 598 -7.02 35.95 12.07
N ASN A 599 -6.61 35.82 10.79
CA ASN A 599 -5.94 36.91 10.06
C ASN A 599 -6.87 38.13 9.88
N LEU A 600 -8.14 37.92 9.53
CA LEU A 600 -9.14 38.99 9.42
C LEU A 600 -9.34 39.73 10.76
N ASN A 601 -9.40 38.99 11.87
CA ASN A 601 -9.49 39.57 13.21
C ASN A 601 -8.20 40.30 13.62
N ALA A 602 -7.01 39.83 13.23
CA ALA A 602 -5.75 40.52 13.48
C ALA A 602 -5.64 41.85 12.71
N VAL A 603 -6.11 41.89 11.46
CA VAL A 603 -6.21 43.12 10.66
C VAL A 603 -7.25 44.09 11.26
N ARG A 604 -8.39 43.56 11.73
CA ARG A 604 -9.46 44.37 12.35
C ARG A 604 -9.09 44.94 13.72
N ASN A 605 -8.23 44.26 14.47
CA ASN A 605 -7.81 44.68 15.82
C ASN A 605 -6.58 45.60 15.84
N ASN A 606 -5.89 45.80 14.71
CA ASN A 606 -4.81 46.77 14.53
C ASN A 606 -5.22 47.88 13.54
N PRO A 607 -6.07 48.84 13.94
CA PRO A 607 -6.28 50.05 13.14
C PRO A 607 -4.97 50.86 13.08
N VAL A 608 -4.48 51.10 11.86
CA VAL A 608 -3.35 52.00 11.62
C VAL A 608 -3.73 53.42 12.07
N PRO A 609 -2.85 54.18 12.77
CA PRO A 609 -3.17 55.54 13.18
C PRO A 609 -3.37 56.46 11.95
N PRO A 610 -4.29 57.44 12.03
CA PRO A 610 -4.59 58.31 10.89
C PRO A 610 -3.58 59.47 10.79
N ASP A 611 -2.60 59.36 9.89
CA ASP A 611 -1.71 60.48 9.55
C ASP A 611 -2.02 61.08 8.17
N SER A 612 -2.56 62.31 8.21
CA SER A 612 -2.49 63.37 7.18
C SER A 612 -2.89 63.02 5.74
N GLN A 613 -4.14 63.34 5.38
CA GLN A 613 -4.48 63.67 3.99
C GLN A 613 -3.83 65.00 3.57
N THR A 614 -3.26 65.06 2.36
CA THR A 614 -3.29 66.29 1.55
C THR A 614 -3.79 65.93 0.13
N PRO A 615 -4.73 66.68 -0.45
CA PRO A 615 -5.37 66.29 -1.72
C PRO A 615 -4.66 66.90 -2.93
N VAL A 616 -4.43 66.11 -3.97
CA VAL A 616 -4.21 66.60 -5.34
C VAL A 616 -5.10 65.80 -6.28
N ALA A 617 -5.96 66.50 -7.02
CA ALA A 617 -6.94 65.89 -7.91
C ALA A 617 -6.35 65.59 -9.30
N MET A 618 -6.85 64.53 -9.94
CA MET A 618 -6.81 64.35 -11.40
C MET A 618 -8.16 63.82 -11.91
N PRO A 619 -8.52 64.04 -13.19
CA PRO A 619 -9.92 64.15 -13.59
C PRO A 619 -10.53 62.93 -14.30
N ALA A 620 -11.86 62.82 -14.15
CA ALA A 620 -12.90 62.32 -15.08
C ALA A 620 -12.67 61.05 -15.95
N VAL A 621 -13.58 60.09 -15.76
CA VAL A 621 -13.93 58.94 -16.64
C VAL A 621 -14.72 59.45 -17.87
N PRO A 622 -14.70 58.76 -19.05
CA PRO A 622 -15.65 57.67 -19.36
C PRO A 622 -15.00 56.49 -20.13
N GLY A 623 -15.52 55.26 -20.20
CA GLY A 623 -16.75 54.64 -19.65
C GLY A 623 -17.11 53.35 -20.41
N SER A 624 -18.10 52.57 -19.92
CA SER A 624 -18.79 51.42 -20.55
C SER A 624 -18.06 50.05 -20.69
N ASP A 625 -18.69 48.89 -20.45
CA ASP A 625 -19.87 48.57 -19.61
C ASP A 625 -20.02 47.04 -19.36
N GLN A 626 -21.03 46.68 -18.54
CA GLN A 626 -21.75 45.39 -18.45
C GLN A 626 -21.12 44.22 -17.67
N THR A 627 -21.31 44.29 -16.35
CA THR A 627 -21.63 43.14 -15.49
C THR A 627 -23.06 42.65 -15.72
N VAL A 628 -23.34 41.35 -15.49
CA VAL A 628 -24.71 40.81 -15.35
C VAL A 628 -24.85 40.11 -13.99
N ASP A 629 -26.02 40.30 -13.38
CA ASP A 629 -26.33 40.05 -11.98
C ASP A 629 -26.89 38.62 -11.71
N TRP A 630 -26.78 38.14 -10.47
CA TRP A 630 -27.25 36.81 -10.04
C TRP A 630 -27.97 36.88 -8.68
N ASN A 631 -29.30 36.68 -8.70
CA ASN A 631 -30.21 36.12 -7.67
C ASN A 631 -31.64 36.24 -8.28
N ILE A 632 -32.73 35.53 -7.93
CA ILE A 632 -33.22 34.87 -6.71
C ILE A 632 -34.16 33.72 -7.16
N ILE A 633 -34.19 32.55 -6.50
CA ILE A 633 -35.44 31.80 -6.19
C ILE A 633 -35.30 31.13 -4.81
N ASP A 634 -36.36 31.26 -4.01
CA ASP A 634 -36.56 30.69 -2.67
C ASP A 634 -37.51 29.47 -2.75
N VAL A 635 -37.28 28.41 -1.95
CA VAL A 635 -38.23 27.29 -1.80
C VAL A 635 -38.22 26.74 -0.37
N SER A 636 -39.41 26.75 0.25
CA SER A 636 -39.69 26.27 1.60
C SER A 636 -39.92 24.74 1.70
N SER A 637 -39.81 24.24 2.92
CA SER A 637 -40.08 22.86 3.33
C SER A 637 -41.53 22.40 3.14
N ASN A 638 -41.77 21.12 2.77
CA ASN A 638 -42.93 20.35 3.26
C ASN A 638 -42.85 18.82 3.07
N SER A 639 -43.24 18.10 4.13
CA SER A 639 -43.91 16.77 4.23
C SER A 639 -43.50 15.54 3.38
N LEU A 640 -43.24 14.43 4.07
CA LEU A 640 -43.25 13.04 3.54
C LEU A 640 -44.65 12.59 3.08
N PRO A 641 -44.70 11.57 2.19
CA PRO A 641 -45.73 10.54 2.21
C PRO A 641 -45.15 9.13 2.49
N SER A 642 -45.88 8.35 3.28
CA SER A 642 -45.58 6.95 3.64
C SER A 642 -46.47 5.96 2.87
N LEU A 643 -45.88 4.96 2.21
CA LEU A 643 -46.53 3.77 1.67
C LEU A 643 -45.59 2.58 1.92
N GLN A 644 -45.88 1.74 2.93
CA GLN A 644 -46.58 0.46 2.81
C GLN A 644 -45.75 -0.64 2.13
N PHE A 645 -45.25 -1.57 2.96
CA PHE A 645 -44.67 -2.85 2.57
C PHE A 645 -45.78 -3.89 2.37
N GLU A 646 -45.65 -4.75 1.36
CA GLU A 646 -46.40 -6.00 1.24
C GLU A 646 -45.41 -7.18 1.34
N ASP A 647 -45.79 -8.17 2.14
CA ASP A 647 -45.00 -9.39 2.36
C ASP A 647 -45.09 -10.35 1.16
N ILE A 648 -43.93 -10.79 0.63
CA ILE A 648 -43.85 -12.00 -0.18
C ILE A 648 -42.73 -12.89 0.37
N ASN A 649 -43.15 -13.92 1.09
CA ASN A 649 -42.33 -14.99 1.61
C ASN A 649 -42.45 -16.19 0.64
N LEU A 650 -41.35 -16.76 0.14
CA LEU A 650 -41.29 -18.16 -0.35
C LEU A 650 -39.89 -18.60 -0.87
N GLY A 651 -39.33 -19.64 -0.24
CA GLY A 651 -38.64 -20.74 -0.92
C GLY A 651 -37.17 -20.57 -1.32
N GLY A 652 -36.27 -21.13 -0.52
CA GLY A 652 -34.87 -21.37 -0.92
C GLY A 652 -34.60 -22.80 -1.42
N VAL A 653 -33.63 -22.96 -2.33
CA VAL A 653 -32.93 -24.21 -2.69
C VAL A 653 -31.52 -23.83 -3.23
N PRO A 654 -30.52 -24.74 -3.32
CA PRO A 654 -29.22 -24.46 -2.71
C PRO A 654 -28.05 -24.25 -3.68
N PHE A 655 -27.02 -23.56 -3.18
CA PHE A 655 -25.72 -23.40 -3.85
C PHE A 655 -24.80 -24.62 -3.67
N GLY A 656 -23.91 -24.84 -4.64
CA GLY A 656 -22.82 -25.78 -4.53
C GLY A 656 -21.57 -25.34 -5.28
N LEU A 657 -20.48 -25.14 -4.52
CA LEU A 657 -19.07 -25.02 -4.96
C LEU A 657 -18.72 -23.73 -5.75
N GLY A 658 -17.67 -22.98 -5.43
CA GLY A 658 -16.64 -23.16 -4.41
C GLY A 658 -15.25 -22.80 -4.96
N TYR A 659 -14.88 -21.52 -4.87
CA TYR A 659 -13.54 -21.04 -5.25
C TYR A 659 -12.75 -20.63 -4.00
N GLU A 660 -11.82 -21.50 -3.57
CA GLU A 660 -10.81 -21.16 -2.56
C GLU A 660 -9.78 -20.21 -3.19
N ALA A 661 -9.99 -18.90 -3.05
CA ALA A 661 -9.02 -17.89 -3.42
C ALA A 661 -7.97 -17.73 -2.30
N PHE A 662 -6.69 -17.88 -2.64
CA PHE A 662 -5.59 -17.49 -1.76
C PHE A 662 -5.52 -15.96 -1.63
N ASP A 663 -6.16 -15.43 -0.59
CA ASP A 663 -6.35 -13.99 -0.39
C ASP A 663 -5.07 -13.30 0.14
N GLN A 664 -4.09 -13.14 -0.75
CA GLN A 664 -2.86 -12.34 -0.51
C GLN A 664 -2.54 -11.40 -1.68
N SER A 665 -3.50 -11.10 -2.56
CA SER A 665 -3.32 -10.18 -3.69
C SER A 665 -3.66 -8.73 -3.33
N PHE A 666 -2.63 -7.94 -3.01
CA PHE A 666 -2.73 -6.49 -2.73
C PHE A 666 -3.49 -5.74 -3.83
N THR A 667 -4.64 -5.18 -3.47
CA THR A 667 -5.64 -4.59 -4.37
C THR A 667 -5.40 -3.09 -4.59
N SER A 668 -6.17 -2.50 -5.51
CA SER A 668 -6.18 -1.04 -5.69
C SER A 668 -6.84 -0.31 -4.51
N THR A 669 -7.73 -1.00 -3.79
CA THR A 669 -8.41 -0.52 -2.57
C THR A 669 -7.43 -0.36 -1.40
N ASP A 670 -6.43 -1.24 -1.28
CA ASP A 670 -5.43 -1.18 -0.20
C ASP A 670 -4.49 0.02 -0.31
N ILE A 671 -4.21 0.47 -1.54
CA ILE A 671 -3.49 1.73 -1.78
C ILE A 671 -4.33 2.91 -1.27
N LEU A 672 -5.64 2.87 -1.53
CA LEU A 672 -6.57 3.95 -1.18
C LEU A 672 -6.85 4.02 0.32
N SER A 673 -7.10 2.89 0.97
CA SER A 673 -7.36 2.83 2.41
C SER A 673 -6.18 3.40 3.19
N GLN A 674 -4.95 3.03 2.83
CA GLN A 674 -3.73 3.64 3.34
C GLN A 674 -3.59 5.13 2.98
N PHE A 675 -3.97 5.51 1.76
CA PHE A 675 -3.88 6.90 1.29
C PHE A 675 -4.77 7.82 2.14
N PHE A 676 -5.98 7.41 2.48
CA PHE A 676 -6.92 8.22 3.28
C PHE A 676 -6.80 8.01 4.79
N ASN A 677 -6.52 6.79 5.28
CA ASN A 677 -6.31 6.54 6.72
C ASN A 677 -5.05 7.24 7.25
N SER A 678 -4.01 7.44 6.42
CA SER A 678 -2.77 8.08 6.87
C SER A 678 -2.91 9.55 7.28
N GLY A 679 -4.04 10.20 7.00
CA GLY A 679 -4.39 11.50 7.58
C GLY A 679 -4.86 11.45 9.03
N VAL A 680 -5.19 10.26 9.55
CA VAL A 680 -5.64 10.02 10.92
C VAL A 680 -4.50 9.45 11.78
N ASP A 681 -3.75 8.47 11.27
CA ASP A 681 -2.70 7.79 12.04
C ASP A 681 -1.53 8.71 12.45
N VAL A 682 -1.23 9.74 11.64
CA VAL A 682 -0.20 10.75 11.98
C VAL A 682 -0.60 11.63 13.18
N MET A 683 -1.88 11.63 13.57
CA MET A 683 -2.41 12.39 14.71
C MET A 683 -2.59 11.55 15.99
N MET A 684 -2.55 10.22 15.91
CA MET A 684 -3.00 9.30 16.97
C MET A 684 -1.84 8.60 17.69
N GLY A 685 -1.09 9.35 18.49
CA GLY A 685 -0.09 8.81 19.41
C GLY A 685 -0.56 8.74 20.87
N GLY A 686 -0.52 7.54 21.46
CA GLY A 686 -0.41 7.30 22.91
C GLY A 686 -1.64 6.75 23.66
N SER A 687 -1.55 5.48 24.09
CA SER A 687 -1.93 4.88 25.39
C SER A 687 -3.18 5.36 26.15
N TYR A 688 -4.08 4.46 26.56
CA TYR A 688 -4.29 4.11 27.99
C TYR A 688 -5.24 2.91 28.23
N ASP A 689 -5.22 2.45 29.50
CA ASP A 689 -5.78 1.23 30.09
C ASP A 689 -7.27 1.27 30.51
N PHE A 690 -7.83 0.08 30.85
CA PHE A 690 -8.98 -0.17 31.77
C PHE A 690 -10.39 0.27 31.27
N GLU A 691 -11.54 -0.28 31.68
CA GLU A 691 -11.98 -1.53 32.36
C GLU A 691 -13.54 -1.55 32.37
N HIS A 692 -14.21 -2.71 32.54
CA HIS A 692 -15.66 -2.88 32.81
C HIS A 692 -16.68 -2.34 31.73
N GLY A 693 -17.85 -2.94 31.46
CA GLY A 693 -18.46 -4.20 31.91
C GLY A 693 -20.01 -4.20 31.72
N ARG A 694 -20.60 -5.41 31.67
CA ARG A 694 -22.05 -5.78 31.71
C ARG A 694 -22.89 -5.82 30.43
N ASP A 695 -23.09 -7.05 29.97
CA ASP A 695 -24.35 -7.82 29.93
C ASP A 695 -25.62 -7.22 29.28
N ARG A 696 -26.13 -7.95 28.28
CA ARG A 696 -27.54 -8.39 28.21
C ARG A 696 -27.69 -9.58 27.27
N GLU A 697 -28.13 -10.70 27.83
CA GLU A 697 -28.61 -11.89 27.11
C GLU A 697 -29.97 -11.62 26.47
N VAL A 698 -30.25 -12.26 25.32
CA VAL A 698 -31.58 -12.76 24.96
C VAL A 698 -31.38 -14.06 24.15
N ASP A 699 -31.95 -15.16 24.64
CA ASP A 699 -31.98 -16.49 24.01
C ASP A 699 -32.98 -16.60 22.85
N GLU A 700 -32.84 -17.68 22.07
CA GLU A 700 -33.88 -18.58 21.51
C GLU A 700 -33.42 -19.17 20.15
N THR A 701 -33.60 -20.42 19.74
CA THR A 701 -33.57 -21.81 20.28
C THR A 701 -34.22 -22.73 19.22
N PHE A 702 -33.78 -23.99 19.07
CA PHE A 702 -34.32 -25.09 18.23
C PHE A 702 -34.27 -24.93 16.68
N ALA A 703 -33.66 -25.80 15.85
CA ALA A 703 -33.70 -27.29 15.68
C ALA A 703 -34.94 -27.78 14.85
N THR A 704 -34.92 -28.81 13.98
CA THR A 704 -33.96 -29.94 13.73
C THR A 704 -34.25 -30.66 12.36
N HIS A 705 -33.30 -31.51 11.87
CA HIS A 705 -33.50 -32.71 11.00
C HIS A 705 -33.99 -32.54 9.51
N SER A 706 -33.69 -33.41 8.52
CA SER A 706 -32.88 -34.67 8.44
C SER A 706 -32.39 -35.05 7.01
N GLN A 707 -31.26 -35.79 6.96
CA GLN A 707 -30.87 -36.93 6.10
C GLN A 707 -31.16 -36.98 4.57
N PHE A 708 -30.12 -37.21 3.74
CA PHE A 708 -29.80 -38.52 3.11
C PHE A 708 -28.40 -38.51 2.40
N SER A 709 -27.83 -39.70 2.12
CA SER A 709 -26.47 -39.97 1.58
C SER A 709 -26.56 -41.00 0.40
N PRO A 710 -25.49 -41.55 -0.24
CA PRO A 710 -24.02 -41.32 -0.24
C PRO A 710 -23.46 -41.06 -1.69
N THR A 711 -22.17 -40.98 -2.07
CA THR A 711 -20.97 -41.81 -1.81
C THR A 711 -19.70 -41.21 -2.50
N VAL A 712 -18.49 -41.64 -2.09
CA VAL A 712 -17.18 -41.71 -2.84
C VAL A 712 -15.99 -40.82 -2.35
N SER A 713 -14.88 -41.51 -2.09
CA SER A 713 -13.46 -41.08 -1.95
C SER A 713 -13.04 -40.16 -0.78
N ARG A 714 -12.29 -40.75 0.17
CA ARG A 714 -11.54 -40.03 1.21
C ARG A 714 -10.31 -39.31 0.62
N VAL A 715 -10.33 -37.97 0.64
CA VAL A 715 -9.13 -37.14 0.80
C VAL A 715 -9.37 -36.28 2.04
N THR A 716 -8.52 -36.40 3.06
CA THR A 716 -8.73 -35.76 4.37
C THR A 716 -8.47 -34.26 4.33
N LYS A 717 -9.50 -33.46 4.03
CA LYS A 717 -9.54 -32.04 4.43
C LYS A 717 -9.57 -31.95 5.96
N LYS A 718 -8.41 -31.86 6.61
CA LYS A 718 -8.31 -31.56 8.05
C LYS A 718 -8.31 -30.04 8.23
N VAL A 719 -9.44 -29.50 8.70
CA VAL A 719 -9.68 -28.06 8.93
C VAL A 719 -9.01 -27.61 10.23
N ASP A 720 -8.50 -26.37 10.26
CA ASP A 720 -7.67 -25.83 11.34
C ASP A 720 -8.34 -25.85 12.73
N MET A 721 -7.57 -26.34 13.70
CA MET A 721 -7.72 -26.20 15.15
C MET A 721 -6.33 -25.77 15.69
N PRO A 722 -6.05 -25.72 17.02
CA PRO A 722 -4.67 -25.64 17.50
C PRO A 722 -3.76 -26.71 16.86
N LEU A 723 -2.94 -26.28 15.90
CA LEU A 723 -2.18 -27.15 15.00
C LEU A 723 -0.68 -26.92 15.20
N TYR A 724 0.00 -27.94 15.74
CA TYR A 724 1.43 -27.99 15.95
C TYR A 724 2.08 -28.73 14.78
N ALA A 725 2.69 -27.98 13.86
CA ALA A 725 3.52 -28.51 12.79
C ALA A 725 4.97 -28.67 13.28
N VAL A 726 5.40 -29.92 13.47
CA VAL A 726 6.76 -30.30 13.87
C VAL A 726 7.56 -30.61 12.60
N SER A 727 8.44 -29.69 12.19
CA SER A 727 9.41 -29.94 11.11
C SER A 727 10.69 -30.48 11.72
N HIS A 728 11.03 -31.74 11.46
CA HIS A 728 12.14 -32.43 12.10
C HIS A 728 13.25 -32.82 11.12
N ALA A 729 14.49 -32.52 11.52
CA ALA A 729 15.73 -32.97 10.91
C ALA A 729 16.27 -34.23 11.60
N ALA A 730 16.03 -34.35 12.91
CA ALA A 730 16.39 -35.53 13.70
C ALA A 730 15.62 -36.78 13.23
N PRO A 731 16.25 -37.97 13.20
CA PRO A 731 15.58 -39.22 12.87
C PRO A 731 14.73 -39.71 14.06
N LEU A 732 13.52 -39.16 14.21
CA LEU A 732 12.59 -39.53 15.27
C LEU A 732 11.91 -40.88 14.99
N SER A 733 11.92 -41.80 15.97
CA SER A 733 11.14 -43.04 15.91
C SER A 733 9.63 -42.78 15.98
N LEU A 734 8.80 -43.81 15.72
CA LEU A 734 7.35 -43.68 15.87
C LEU A 734 6.98 -43.37 17.34
N ASP A 735 7.51 -44.16 18.28
CA ASP A 735 7.31 -43.99 19.72
C ASP A 735 7.70 -42.58 20.21
N GLN A 736 8.79 -41.99 19.66
CA GLN A 736 9.20 -40.63 19.97
C GLN A 736 8.25 -39.57 19.41
N LYS A 737 7.67 -39.81 18.22
CA LYS A 737 6.65 -38.93 17.63
C LYS A 737 5.35 -38.98 18.41
N GLU A 738 4.93 -40.18 18.83
CA GLU A 738 3.75 -40.39 19.67
C GLU A 738 3.91 -39.73 21.04
N ALA A 739 5.02 -40.00 21.75
CA ALA A 739 5.33 -39.36 23.04
C ALA A 739 5.42 -37.83 22.95
N LEU A 740 5.99 -37.28 21.86
CA LEU A 740 6.05 -35.83 21.69
C LEU A 740 4.66 -35.24 21.36
N ALA A 741 3.84 -35.94 20.57
CA ALA A 741 2.47 -35.52 20.28
C ALA A 741 1.60 -35.52 21.55
N GLU A 742 1.71 -36.56 22.38
CA GLU A 742 1.07 -36.65 23.69
C GLU A 742 1.52 -35.50 24.59
N ALA A 743 2.84 -35.28 24.74
CA ALA A 743 3.39 -34.22 25.58
C ALA A 743 2.92 -32.81 25.15
N ILE A 744 2.97 -32.49 23.86
CA ILE A 744 2.47 -31.20 23.33
C ILE A 744 0.96 -31.04 23.61
N THR A 745 0.19 -32.12 23.41
CA THR A 745 -1.26 -32.13 23.63
C THR A 745 -1.61 -31.90 25.09
N HIS A 746 -0.95 -32.61 26.02
CA HIS A 746 -1.13 -32.41 27.46
C HIS A 746 -0.73 -31.00 27.90
N LEU A 747 0.45 -30.51 27.51
CA LEU A 747 0.95 -29.20 27.91
C LEU A 747 0.03 -28.05 27.46
N HIS A 748 -0.53 -28.11 26.25
CA HIS A 748 -1.50 -27.11 25.79
C HIS A 748 -2.87 -27.28 26.48
N ALA A 749 -3.37 -28.51 26.60
CA ALA A 749 -4.68 -28.81 27.19
C ALA A 749 -4.76 -28.37 28.66
N ASP A 750 -3.77 -28.76 29.48
CA ASP A 750 -3.77 -28.51 30.92
C ASP A 750 -3.59 -27.02 31.25
N ARG A 751 -2.78 -26.31 30.45
CA ARG A 751 -2.44 -24.89 30.62
C ARG A 751 -3.57 -23.95 30.17
N PHE A 752 -4.26 -24.25 29.08
CA PHE A 752 -5.35 -23.40 28.54
C PHE A 752 -6.75 -24.00 28.70
N LYS A 753 -6.89 -25.06 29.53
CA LYS A 753 -8.14 -25.82 29.75
C LYS A 753 -8.86 -26.25 28.46
N THR A 754 -8.09 -26.37 27.38
CA THR A 754 -8.58 -26.73 26.05
C THR A 754 -8.74 -28.25 25.99
N PRO A 755 -9.88 -28.81 25.54
CA PRO A 755 -10.01 -30.26 25.42
C PRO A 755 -9.02 -30.85 24.41
N ARG A 756 -8.52 -32.07 24.67
CA ARG A 756 -7.39 -32.64 23.92
C ARG A 756 -7.74 -32.88 22.45
N TRP A 757 -9.00 -33.24 22.18
CA TRP A 757 -9.57 -33.41 20.85
C TRP A 757 -9.39 -32.19 19.91
N TYR A 758 -9.15 -30.98 20.44
CA TYR A 758 -8.85 -29.80 19.62
C TYR A 758 -7.39 -29.70 19.17
N ILE A 759 -6.45 -30.37 19.83
CA ILE A 759 -5.02 -30.19 19.56
C ILE A 759 -4.58 -31.23 18.54
N ASN A 760 -3.97 -30.75 17.45
CA ASN A 760 -3.46 -31.59 16.38
C ASN A 760 -1.95 -31.40 16.30
N VAL A 761 -1.22 -32.51 16.25
CA VAL A 761 0.24 -32.51 16.03
C VAL A 761 0.52 -33.22 14.72
N ILE A 762 1.25 -32.58 13.82
CA ILE A 762 1.67 -33.17 12.53
C ILE A 762 3.19 -33.13 12.43
N PHE A 763 3.78 -34.21 11.91
CA PHE A 763 5.23 -34.33 11.71
C PHE A 763 5.55 -34.24 10.23
N THR A 764 6.49 -33.38 9.88
CA THR A 764 7.05 -33.25 8.52
C THR A 764 8.55 -33.45 8.60
N GLU A 765 9.10 -34.30 7.74
CA GLU A 765 10.55 -34.44 7.63
C GLU A 765 11.13 -33.23 6.89
N ALA A 766 12.08 -32.54 7.50
CA ALA A 766 12.65 -31.31 6.96
C ALA A 766 13.41 -31.53 5.64
N SER A 767 13.78 -32.78 5.32
CA SER A 767 14.34 -33.20 4.02
C SER A 767 13.38 -32.99 2.84
N ALA A 768 12.07 -32.97 3.07
CA ALA A 768 11.04 -32.79 2.05
C ALA A 768 10.82 -31.32 1.64
N GLN A 769 11.34 -30.35 2.40
CA GLN A 769 11.07 -28.92 2.23
C GLN A 769 12.20 -28.22 1.46
N THR A 770 11.95 -27.75 0.22
CA THR A 770 12.99 -26.99 -0.50
C THR A 770 13.12 -25.57 0.04
N VAL A 771 14.17 -25.33 0.84
CA VAL A 771 14.47 -24.01 1.43
C VAL A 771 15.40 -23.20 0.54
N PHE A 772 15.09 -21.91 0.37
CA PHE A 772 15.95 -20.92 -0.27
C PHE A 772 16.44 -19.91 0.77
N VAL A 773 17.75 -19.66 0.81
CA VAL A 773 18.35 -18.64 1.69
C VAL A 773 19.18 -17.70 0.84
N GLY A 774 18.93 -16.40 0.95
CA GLY A 774 19.60 -15.38 0.11
C GLY A 774 19.40 -15.59 -1.40
N GLY A 775 18.23 -16.10 -1.81
CA GLY A 775 17.91 -16.40 -3.21
C GLY A 775 18.58 -17.67 -3.79
N ARG A 776 19.32 -18.44 -2.99
CA ARG A 776 19.95 -19.70 -3.43
C ARG A 776 19.27 -20.91 -2.79
N ARG A 777 19.02 -21.94 -3.59
CA ARG A 777 18.48 -23.23 -3.10
C ARG A 777 19.50 -23.89 -2.18
N VAL A 778 19.13 -24.14 -0.93
CA VAL A 778 19.91 -25.01 -0.05
C VAL A 778 19.56 -26.44 -0.44
N SER A 779 20.45 -27.12 -1.18
CA SER A 779 20.18 -28.46 -1.67
C SER A 779 20.14 -29.47 -0.52
N LEU A 780 18.98 -30.11 -0.39
CA LEU A 780 18.77 -31.32 0.38
C LEU A 780 19.04 -32.49 -0.55
N ALA A 781 19.99 -33.35 -0.17
CA ALA A 781 20.45 -34.46 -1.00
C ALA A 781 20.20 -35.78 -0.26
N PRO A 782 19.31 -36.65 -0.78
CA PRO A 782 19.28 -38.04 -0.37
C PRO A 782 20.36 -38.83 -1.12
N SER A 783 21.26 -39.44 -0.34
CA SER A 783 22.12 -40.60 -0.67
C SER A 783 23.31 -40.46 -1.66
N LEU A 784 24.38 -41.17 -1.27
CA LEU A 784 25.35 -41.92 -2.08
C LEU A 784 26.20 -41.21 -3.16
N GLN A 785 27.46 -40.98 -2.76
CA GLN A 785 28.74 -40.99 -3.49
C GLN A 785 29.55 -39.67 -3.52
N PRO A 786 30.91 -39.77 -3.48
CA PRO A 786 31.77 -38.69 -2.99
C PRO A 786 32.30 -37.78 -4.11
N ASP A 787 33.15 -36.84 -3.68
CA ASP A 787 34.04 -36.02 -4.51
C ASP A 787 33.37 -34.93 -5.37
N TYR A 788 33.03 -33.81 -4.70
CA TYR A 788 33.73 -32.54 -4.95
C TYR A 788 33.55 -31.59 -3.75
N ASN A 789 34.63 -31.38 -2.98
CA ASN A 789 34.63 -30.52 -1.80
C ASN A 789 34.83 -29.05 -2.18
N ILE A 790 33.82 -28.21 -1.94
CA ILE A 790 34.01 -26.76 -1.72
C ILE A 790 33.44 -26.43 -0.33
N LEU A 791 34.32 -26.46 0.66
CA LEU A 791 34.06 -25.99 2.02
C LEU A 791 34.38 -24.50 2.12
N ILE A 792 33.34 -23.67 2.10
CA ILE A 792 33.39 -22.28 2.58
C ILE A 792 32.44 -22.20 3.78
N ASN A 793 32.90 -21.65 4.90
CA ASN A 793 32.31 -21.82 6.24
C ASN A 793 30.82 -21.43 6.33
N GLY A 794 29.95 -22.44 6.47
CA GLY A 794 28.51 -22.25 6.68
C GLY A 794 27.72 -23.51 6.33
N GLY A 795 27.88 -24.58 7.11
CA GLY A 795 27.39 -25.92 6.76
C GLY A 795 25.90 -26.03 6.42
N LYS A 796 25.55 -27.05 5.64
CA LYS A 796 24.19 -27.45 5.26
C LYS A 796 23.32 -27.55 6.52
N ARG A 797 22.22 -26.80 6.61
CA ARG A 797 21.35 -26.73 7.79
C ARG A 797 19.97 -27.26 7.49
N LEU A 798 19.74 -28.52 7.83
CA LEU A 798 18.44 -29.00 8.27
C LEU A 798 18.27 -28.59 9.74
N VAL A 799 17.07 -28.14 10.13
CA VAL A 799 16.84 -27.52 11.44
C VAL A 799 15.49 -27.95 12.00
N ASN A 800 15.49 -28.53 13.20
CA ASN A 800 14.26 -28.88 13.91
C ASN A 800 13.55 -27.59 14.36
N HIS A 801 12.27 -27.44 14.03
CA HIS A 801 11.43 -26.35 14.53
C HIS A 801 9.97 -26.78 14.66
N ILE A 802 9.25 -26.13 15.57
CA ILE A 802 7.82 -26.33 15.78
C ILE A 802 7.09 -25.02 15.48
N THR A 803 6.07 -25.06 14.63
CA THR A 803 5.17 -23.92 14.38
C THR A 803 3.77 -24.30 14.83
N ALA A 804 3.23 -23.57 15.79
CA ALA A 804 1.90 -23.79 16.36
C ALA A 804 0.95 -22.65 15.97
N ARG A 805 -0.10 -22.96 15.21
CA ARG A 805 -1.23 -22.03 15.02
C ARG A 805 -2.20 -22.20 16.18
N VAL A 806 -2.50 -21.13 16.90
CA VAL A 806 -3.40 -21.15 18.07
C VAL A 806 -4.39 -19.98 18.02
N ARG A 807 -5.46 -20.05 18.81
CA ARG A 807 -6.34 -18.89 19.04
C ARG A 807 -5.75 -18.00 20.14
N SER A 808 -5.72 -16.69 19.89
CA SER A 808 -5.52 -15.66 20.92
C SER A 808 -6.84 -15.33 21.61
N GLY A 809 -6.81 -15.06 22.91
CA GLY A 809 -7.98 -14.64 23.70
C GLY A 809 -7.57 -13.94 24.99
N PRO A 810 -8.48 -13.20 25.65
CA PRO A 810 -8.15 -12.41 26.84
C PRO A 810 -7.65 -13.25 28.01
N THR A 811 -7.97 -14.55 28.06
CA THR A 811 -7.50 -15.51 29.06
C THR A 811 -6.13 -16.12 28.76
N ARG A 812 -5.51 -15.82 27.61
CA ARG A 812 -4.26 -16.44 27.13
C ARG A 812 -3.16 -15.38 26.95
N SER A 813 -2.41 -15.09 28.02
CA SER A 813 -1.34 -14.07 27.99
C SER A 813 -0.09 -14.53 27.24
N ARG A 814 0.76 -13.58 26.84
CA ARG A 814 2.03 -13.85 26.15
C ARG A 814 2.99 -14.63 27.05
N GLU A 815 2.93 -14.38 28.36
CA GLU A 815 3.71 -15.04 29.39
C GLU A 815 3.36 -16.53 29.46
N SER A 816 2.06 -16.88 29.45
CA SER A 816 1.62 -18.28 29.41
C SER A 816 2.06 -19.02 28.14
N PHE A 817 2.12 -18.34 26.99
CA PHE A 817 2.67 -18.93 25.76
C PHE A 817 4.20 -19.07 25.78
N ASN A 818 4.93 -18.14 26.40
CA ASN A 818 6.38 -18.25 26.58
C ASN A 818 6.73 -19.43 27.50
N GLU A 819 5.97 -19.64 28.58
CA GLU A 819 6.12 -20.81 29.45
C GLU A 819 5.80 -22.11 28.70
N LEU A 820 4.73 -22.16 27.90
CA LEU A 820 4.43 -23.31 27.03
C LEU A 820 5.58 -23.64 26.08
N CYS A 821 6.22 -22.65 25.46
CA CYS A 821 7.42 -22.87 24.64
C CYS A 821 8.57 -23.48 25.46
N SER A 822 8.78 -23.03 26.70
CA SER A 822 9.79 -23.58 27.60
C SER A 822 9.49 -25.04 27.97
N ASP A 823 8.22 -25.35 28.25
CA ASP A 823 7.77 -26.70 28.61
C ASP A 823 7.92 -27.67 27.41
N ILE A 824 7.49 -27.25 26.21
CA ILE A 824 7.64 -28.03 24.96
C ILE A 824 9.12 -28.26 24.62
N ASN A 825 9.97 -27.25 24.79
CA ASN A 825 11.41 -27.40 24.56
C ASN A 825 12.06 -28.38 25.56
N SER A 826 11.58 -28.40 26.81
CA SER A 826 12.02 -29.36 27.84
C SER A 826 11.55 -30.78 27.51
N ALA A 827 10.30 -30.93 27.07
CA ALA A 827 9.77 -32.21 26.59
C ALA A 827 10.53 -32.75 25.37
N TRP A 828 10.86 -31.89 24.39
CA TRP A 828 11.72 -32.25 23.26
C TRP A 828 13.07 -32.78 23.74
N HIS A 829 13.73 -32.10 24.68
CA HIS A 829 15.02 -32.55 25.20
C HIS A 829 14.92 -33.94 25.85
N HIS A 830 13.90 -34.19 26.69
CA HIS A 830 13.76 -35.50 27.35
C HIS A 830 13.34 -36.65 26.42
N ILE A 831 12.49 -36.40 25.43
CA ILE A 831 11.95 -37.43 24.52
C ILE A 831 12.92 -37.75 23.38
N VAL A 832 13.59 -36.72 22.83
CA VAL A 832 14.54 -36.88 21.72
C VAL A 832 15.94 -37.25 22.24
N HIS A 833 16.30 -36.85 23.47
CA HIS A 833 17.61 -37.09 24.09
C HIS A 833 17.54 -37.75 25.49
N PRO A 834 17.00 -38.97 25.63
CA PRO A 834 16.89 -39.63 26.93
C PRO A 834 18.25 -39.93 27.61
N GLU A 835 19.34 -39.98 26.85
CA GLU A 835 20.69 -40.31 27.35
C GLU A 835 21.56 -39.08 27.70
N LEU A 836 21.17 -37.87 27.26
CA LEU A 836 21.91 -36.64 27.58
C LEU A 836 21.53 -36.11 28.97
N LYS A 837 22.55 -35.65 29.71
CA LYS A 837 22.32 -34.98 30.99
C LYS A 837 21.83 -33.54 30.73
N PRO A 838 20.87 -33.00 31.51
CA PRO A 838 20.35 -31.64 31.33
C PRO A 838 21.38 -30.49 31.40
N SER A 839 22.62 -30.78 31.76
CA SER A 839 23.74 -29.83 31.80
C SER A 839 24.59 -29.78 30.51
N GLU A 840 24.34 -30.66 29.54
CA GLU A 840 25.12 -30.79 28.30
C GLU A 840 24.31 -30.32 27.09
N LEU A 841 24.93 -29.49 26.24
CA LEU A 841 24.29 -28.98 25.02
C LEU A 841 24.15 -30.11 23.99
N PRO A 842 22.94 -30.34 23.42
CA PRO A 842 22.75 -31.39 22.43
C PRO A 842 23.54 -31.10 21.14
N PRO A 843 23.88 -32.13 20.34
CA PRO A 843 24.39 -31.93 18.99
C PRO A 843 23.42 -31.09 18.15
N LYS A 844 23.96 -30.15 17.36
CA LYS A 844 23.17 -29.15 16.60
C LYS A 844 22.14 -29.74 15.62
N GLU A 845 22.31 -30.98 15.19
CA GLU A 845 21.39 -31.69 14.30
C GLU A 845 20.12 -32.15 15.02
N LEU A 846 20.16 -32.21 16.35
CA LEU A 846 19.10 -32.74 17.21
C LEU A 846 18.56 -31.70 18.20
N GLU A 847 19.14 -30.50 18.20
CA GLU A 847 18.68 -29.30 18.89
C GLU A 847 17.36 -28.80 18.27
N LEU A 848 16.40 -28.39 19.11
CA LEU A 848 15.19 -27.69 18.67
C LEU A 848 15.52 -26.20 18.57
N ALA A 849 15.68 -25.69 17.35
CA ALA A 849 16.24 -24.35 17.16
C ALA A 849 15.20 -23.22 17.29
N ALA A 850 13.91 -23.53 17.12
CA ALA A 850 12.84 -22.56 17.27
C ALA A 850 11.48 -23.22 17.58
N ILE A 851 10.69 -22.53 18.41
CA ILE A 851 9.25 -22.75 18.55
C ILE A 851 8.57 -21.42 18.23
N PHE A 852 7.68 -21.42 17.25
CA PHE A 852 6.88 -20.26 16.86
C PHE A 852 5.42 -20.53 17.18
N ILE A 853 4.80 -19.70 18.02
CA ILE A 853 3.36 -19.74 18.27
C ILE A 853 2.74 -18.52 17.58
N THR A 854 1.83 -18.74 16.63
CA THR A 854 1.16 -17.69 15.84
C THR A 854 -0.35 -17.68 16.09
N SER A 855 -0.93 -16.48 16.15
CA SER A 855 -2.35 -16.26 16.43
C SER A 855 -3.13 -15.97 15.14
N GLU A 856 -3.70 -17.00 14.49
CA GLU A 856 -4.33 -16.86 13.17
C GLU A 856 -5.65 -17.66 12.98
N LEU A 857 -6.24 -18.24 14.04
CA LEU A 857 -7.54 -18.91 13.93
C LEU A 857 -8.68 -17.96 14.35
N LEU A 858 -9.26 -17.25 13.38
CA LEU A 858 -10.34 -16.27 13.58
C LEU A 858 -11.72 -16.92 13.77
N ALA A 859 -12.03 -17.93 12.95
CA ALA A 859 -13.26 -18.72 12.99
C ALA A 859 -12.98 -20.11 12.40
N GLY A 860 -13.87 -21.07 12.65
CA GLY A 860 -13.77 -22.42 12.06
C GLY A 860 -15.01 -23.25 12.35
N MET A 861 -15.16 -24.36 11.62
CA MET A 861 -16.22 -25.35 11.81
C MET A 861 -15.59 -26.73 11.97
N LYS A 862 -15.81 -27.39 13.11
CA LYS A 862 -15.32 -28.74 13.38
C LYS A 862 -16.48 -29.73 13.36
N VAL A 863 -16.51 -30.54 12.31
CA VAL A 863 -17.50 -31.61 12.06
C VAL A 863 -18.95 -31.16 12.28
N GLY A 864 -19.30 -29.96 11.79
CA GLY A 864 -20.65 -29.39 11.85
C GLY A 864 -20.91 -28.44 13.03
N PHE A 865 -20.01 -28.34 14.01
CA PHE A 865 -20.13 -27.39 15.12
C PHE A 865 -19.18 -26.18 14.95
N PRO A 866 -19.61 -24.95 15.25
CA PRO A 866 -18.76 -23.76 15.17
C PRO A 866 -17.68 -23.80 16.26
N VAL A 867 -16.44 -23.49 15.90
CA VAL A 867 -15.30 -23.49 16.83
C VAL A 867 -15.44 -22.30 17.81
N PRO A 868 -15.47 -22.52 19.14
CA PRO A 868 -15.76 -21.45 20.11
C PRO A 868 -14.68 -20.37 20.19
N ALA A 869 -14.98 -19.27 20.88
CA ALA A 869 -13.98 -18.27 21.23
C ALA A 869 -12.90 -18.85 22.18
N ALA A 870 -11.71 -18.25 22.17
CA ALA A 870 -10.62 -18.69 23.04
C ALA A 870 -10.91 -18.35 24.51
N GLY A 871 -10.99 -19.38 25.35
CA GLY A 871 -11.37 -19.27 26.76
C GLY A 871 -12.82 -19.67 27.06
N THR A 872 -13.67 -19.88 26.05
CA THR A 872 -15.07 -20.33 26.23
C THR A 872 -15.30 -21.79 25.86
N GLU A 873 -14.23 -22.56 25.61
CA GLU A 873 -14.29 -23.94 25.11
C GLU A 873 -15.13 -24.87 26.01
N ILE A 874 -15.06 -24.70 27.34
CA ILE A 874 -15.82 -25.51 28.31
C ILE A 874 -17.31 -25.16 28.31
N ALA A 875 -17.66 -23.88 28.28
CA ALA A 875 -19.05 -23.43 28.28
C ALA A 875 -19.78 -23.88 27.00
N TRP A 876 -19.14 -23.67 25.85
CA TRP A 876 -19.60 -24.15 24.56
C TRP A 876 -19.71 -25.69 24.50
N ALA A 877 -18.77 -26.41 25.14
CA ALA A 877 -18.81 -27.87 25.17
C ALA A 877 -19.95 -28.42 26.05
N LYS A 878 -20.45 -27.65 27.03
CA LYS A 878 -21.67 -27.98 27.79
C LYS A 878 -22.93 -27.76 26.93
N GLU A 879 -23.02 -26.63 26.26
CA GLU A 879 -24.14 -26.26 25.38
C GLU A 879 -24.41 -27.33 24.30
N HIS A 880 -23.35 -27.90 23.72
CA HIS A 880 -23.43 -28.87 22.64
C HIS A 880 -23.29 -30.34 23.10
N PHE A 881 -23.28 -30.60 24.42
CA PHE A 881 -22.88 -31.89 25.00
C PHE A 881 -23.77 -33.07 24.59
N GLU A 882 -25.09 -32.88 24.55
CA GLU A 882 -26.02 -33.95 24.14
C GLU A 882 -25.85 -34.30 22.65
N SER A 883 -25.58 -33.32 21.79
CA SER A 883 -25.24 -33.57 20.38
C SER A 883 -23.88 -34.28 20.21
N PHE A 884 -22.97 -34.21 21.19
CA PHE A 884 -21.76 -35.04 21.20
C PHE A 884 -22.08 -36.48 21.60
N LYS A 885 -22.95 -36.70 22.59
CA LYS A 885 -23.42 -38.05 22.99
C LYS A 885 -24.17 -38.77 21.87
N GLU A 886 -25.08 -38.09 21.18
CA GLU A 886 -25.79 -38.65 20.02
C GLU A 886 -24.81 -39.17 18.95
N ARG A 887 -23.69 -38.46 18.74
CA ARG A 887 -22.67 -38.82 17.77
C ARG A 887 -21.72 -39.91 18.23
N ALA A 888 -21.35 -39.92 19.51
CA ALA A 888 -20.66 -41.05 20.12
C ALA A 888 -21.51 -42.33 20.02
N ALA A 889 -22.82 -42.24 20.23
CA ALA A 889 -23.77 -43.35 20.07
C ALA A 889 -23.95 -43.82 18.61
N LEU A 890 -23.70 -42.94 17.63
CA LEU A 890 -23.64 -43.28 16.20
C LEU A 890 -22.31 -43.92 15.77
N GLY A 891 -21.36 -44.12 16.70
CA GLY A 891 -20.08 -44.81 16.44
C GLY A 891 -18.96 -43.91 15.90
N ASP A 892 -19.03 -42.60 16.13
CA ASP A 892 -17.96 -41.67 15.77
C ASP A 892 -16.86 -41.67 16.84
N GLU A 893 -15.80 -42.45 16.62
CA GLU A 893 -14.70 -42.70 17.59
C GLU A 893 -14.12 -41.40 18.17
N ASP A 894 -13.96 -40.37 17.34
CA ASP A 894 -13.50 -39.02 17.71
C ASP A 894 -14.36 -38.36 18.82
N PHE A 895 -15.66 -38.69 18.88
CA PHE A 895 -16.59 -38.17 19.89
C PHE A 895 -16.76 -39.09 21.10
N VAL A 896 -16.47 -40.39 20.99
CA VAL A 896 -16.51 -41.33 22.12
C VAL A 896 -15.47 -40.93 23.16
N ASP A 897 -14.21 -40.79 22.76
CA ASP A 897 -13.11 -40.37 23.64
C ASP A 897 -13.33 -38.95 24.19
N TYR A 898 -13.91 -38.06 23.38
CA TYR A 898 -14.17 -36.68 23.76
C TYR A 898 -15.27 -36.55 24.81
N VAL A 899 -16.38 -37.30 24.68
CA VAL A 899 -17.43 -37.35 25.71
C VAL A 899 -16.87 -37.93 27.01
N GLU A 900 -16.07 -39.00 26.95
CA GLU A 900 -15.45 -39.59 28.14
C GLU A 900 -14.43 -38.63 28.82
N GLU A 901 -13.70 -37.80 28.04
CA GLU A 901 -12.83 -36.73 28.58
C GLU A 901 -13.65 -35.66 29.31
N LEU A 902 -14.78 -35.22 28.74
CA LEU A 902 -15.66 -34.22 29.32
C LEU A 902 -16.34 -34.74 30.60
N GLU A 903 -16.90 -35.95 30.60
CA GLU A 903 -17.54 -36.55 31.78
C GLU A 903 -16.58 -36.74 32.96
N LYS A 904 -15.27 -36.86 32.70
CA LYS A 904 -14.25 -36.96 33.75
C LYS A 904 -13.92 -35.61 34.40
N LYS A 905 -14.09 -34.48 33.70
CA LYS A 905 -13.75 -33.14 34.19
C LYS A 905 -14.71 -32.67 35.30
N PRO A 906 -14.20 -32.05 36.39
CA PRO A 906 -15.04 -31.62 37.51
C PRO A 906 -16.07 -30.58 37.09
N GLU A 907 -15.76 -29.74 36.10
CA GLU A 907 -16.64 -28.71 35.55
C GLU A 907 -17.93 -29.29 34.93
N PHE A 908 -17.95 -30.57 34.55
CA PHE A 908 -19.12 -31.29 33.99
C PHE A 908 -19.82 -32.22 35.00
N LYS A 909 -19.36 -32.28 36.26
CA LYS A 909 -19.88 -33.19 37.29
C LYS A 909 -20.88 -32.56 38.26
N GLU A 910 -21.25 -31.31 38.06
CA GLU A 910 -22.31 -30.66 38.83
C GLU A 910 -23.67 -30.84 38.12
N HIS A 911 -24.62 -31.43 38.86
CA HIS A 911 -26.03 -31.55 38.50
C HIS A 911 -26.80 -30.28 38.89
#